data_AF-A0A2W0FUT3-F1
#
_entry.id   AF-A0A2W0FUT3-F1
#
_cell.length_a   1.000
_cell.length_b   1.000
_cell.length_c   1.000
_cell.angle_alpha   90.00
_cell.angle_beta   90.00
_cell.angle_gamma   90.00
#
_symmetry.space_group_name_H-M   'P 1'
#
loop_
_entity.id
_entity.type
_entity.pdbx_description
1 polymer ?
#
loop_
_entity_poly.entity_id
_entity_poly.type
_entity_poly.pdbx_seq_one_letter_code
_entity_poly.pdbx_strand_id
1 'polypeptide(L)'
;MISPVRVLRTQTFGLLFLSLQPLYSEMALAAGERHFSIGAGPLDQVLARFGAEAGISMAGSALLTAGKTSPGLQGDFNTEAGLNRLLAGTGLGYVRQADGGYALRLRFDAVSLPTQKVKGENPDEEEVYRAPRSSVYISADDMQRFGVVSVGDVLKGQPGVQVGDSRNGGGLDVNIRGIQGQSRVAVTVDGSQQALDVYRGYAGTQQRSYIDPDMISDIAIDKGPSLTSSAIGGTVKMRTLSVGDILKDGQNVGLRLKGDLWNNGVAPAHRDPHSKTESLYSEPHQSRGGLFGSEAESGSAAFAYSHESFDVLAAYAQRNQGNYFAGNKGQDRYRTYDRYGEEETSVATTYNAGEEVLNSSSKTQSWLLKTTLRPADGHSFDLGYRRYDGRIGEIMPSDIFRFGTGGIYQYPLGHTRIDTYTARYNYLPADNPLLDLTADLWLTDAQTSQLSAWSAPASQAYRTDRSWARQANRRTGGGLANTSRISTDYGELKLDLGGSFQLEELRPQKGVVTTQDDINANRSLREGSRQEFSFNGKLEYQPVQRLTLWGGGRYTHYRSKDHVANATARREEREHRYVTVSRPDDYGYLMWFPDQNGRYTDATDPRLHNGIVFNNTNYPFEGTPYNQYGATDTEVGDSQVGRVVTGYTYSGKDSNSGGAFAPAFGINIEVLPDTFVYASYTQGFRMPSLFETGYGVQQTTPGKGLKPERSSNWEIGASTLHKGLLVDDDTAAIKLAYFNNTIKNYITRYYDPSPGLWGLMRFSNTDSYTTRGLELQTRYDAGRMFADLSSTYYLKTETCDAAFAATLRATSNPYRNTADTPDCTPGSFMGSYTNTQNPPRFAGNLTTGLRFFDQSLTLGTRITYTSGPTVTADKPWQTGATTPQLNYREVALVDLFLNYKLKEDASLNVSLQNLTDRYYLDPLAQSFMPAPGRTLRVGMQAKF
;
A
#
# COMPACT_ATOMS: atom_id res chain seq x y z
N MET A 1 0.90 -22.52 -49.20
CA MET A 1 -0.14 -23.05 -50.10
C MET A 1 -1.33 -23.47 -49.23
N ILE A 2 -2.52 -22.94 -49.54
CA ILE A 2 -3.88 -23.31 -49.12
C ILE A 2 -4.28 -23.06 -47.64
N SER A 3 -4.98 -21.93 -47.46
CA SER A 3 -5.95 -21.66 -46.39
C SER A 3 -7.22 -22.51 -46.60
N PRO A 4 -8.03 -22.77 -45.56
CA PRO A 4 -9.25 -21.96 -45.47
C PRO A 4 -9.63 -21.52 -44.05
N VAL A 5 -9.93 -20.23 -43.99
CA VAL A 5 -10.90 -19.58 -43.12
C VAL A 5 -12.28 -20.22 -43.27
N ARG A 6 -12.97 -20.53 -42.17
CA ARG A 6 -14.42 -20.33 -41.95
C ARG A 6 -14.79 -20.61 -40.49
N VAL A 7 -15.23 -19.56 -39.77
CA VAL A 7 -16.62 -19.33 -39.36
C VAL A 7 -17.04 -20.13 -38.12
N LEU A 8 -16.96 -19.50 -36.95
CA LEU A 8 -18.04 -19.58 -35.98
C LEU A 8 -18.56 -18.16 -35.71
N ARG A 9 -19.86 -18.03 -35.97
CA ARG A 9 -20.63 -16.80 -35.95
C ARG A 9 -20.73 -16.21 -34.55
N THR A 10 -20.47 -14.92 -34.49
CA THR A 10 -21.20 -13.93 -33.68
C THR A 10 -22.71 -14.16 -33.78
N GLN A 11 -23.35 -14.65 -32.72
CA GLN A 11 -24.78 -14.47 -32.39
C GLN A 11 -25.12 -15.26 -31.10
N THR A 12 -25.00 -14.61 -29.93
CA THR A 12 -25.83 -14.80 -28.71
C THR A 12 -25.30 -13.95 -27.53
N PHE A 13 -25.17 -12.64 -27.72
CA PHE A 13 -25.10 -11.67 -26.63
C PHE A 13 -25.77 -10.39 -27.13
N GLY A 14 -27.10 -10.39 -27.08
CA GLY A 14 -27.93 -9.34 -27.64
C GLY A 14 -29.34 -9.85 -27.78
N LEU A 15 -30.06 -9.91 -26.65
CA LEU A 15 -31.52 -9.87 -26.51
C LEU A 15 -31.89 -10.18 -25.05
N LEU A 16 -31.71 -9.19 -24.18
CA LEU A 16 -32.48 -9.05 -22.93
C LEU A 16 -32.55 -7.57 -22.45
N PHE A 17 -32.41 -6.63 -23.39
CA PHE A 17 -32.66 -5.21 -23.19
C PHE A 17 -33.38 -4.69 -24.44
N LEU A 18 -34.71 -4.90 -24.53
CA LEU A 18 -35.69 -4.17 -25.36
C LEU A 18 -37.00 -4.97 -25.45
N SER A 19 -37.81 -4.95 -24.40
CA SER A 19 -39.28 -5.01 -24.49
C SER A 19 -39.87 -4.95 -23.09
N LEU A 20 -40.05 -3.73 -22.60
CA LEU A 20 -41.10 -3.34 -21.66
C LEU A 20 -41.07 -1.81 -21.68
N GLN A 21 -41.79 -1.24 -22.64
CA GLN A 21 -42.33 0.09 -22.42
C GLN A 21 -43.41 -0.07 -21.35
N PRO A 22 -43.28 0.57 -20.19
CA PRO A 22 -44.49 0.98 -19.52
C PRO A 22 -44.93 2.30 -20.14
N LEU A 23 -46.11 2.27 -20.75
CA LEU A 23 -46.98 3.43 -20.81
C LEU A 23 -47.31 3.83 -19.36
N TYR A 24 -46.45 4.63 -18.73
CA TYR A 24 -46.84 5.40 -17.56
C TYR A 24 -47.25 6.77 -18.06
N SER A 25 -48.56 6.98 -18.04
CA SER A 25 -49.15 8.31 -17.99
C SER A 25 -48.51 9.05 -16.82
N GLU A 26 -48.03 10.27 -17.06
CA GLU A 26 -47.71 11.20 -15.98
C GLU A 26 -48.99 11.42 -15.14
N MET A 27 -49.12 10.69 -14.04
CA MET A 27 -49.82 11.22 -12.88
C MET A 27 -48.76 11.94 -12.05
N ALA A 28 -48.59 13.21 -12.34
CA ALA A 28 -48.10 14.13 -11.34
C ALA A 28 -49.09 14.06 -10.15
N LEU A 29 -48.75 13.28 -9.13
CA LEU A 29 -49.29 13.50 -7.80
C LEU A 29 -48.75 14.85 -7.34
N ALA A 30 -49.49 15.91 -7.68
CA ALA A 30 -49.34 17.18 -7.01
C ALA A 30 -49.47 16.90 -5.51
N ALA A 31 -48.39 17.09 -4.75
CA ALA A 31 -48.47 17.25 -3.31
C ALA A 31 -49.39 18.44 -3.09
N GLY A 32 -50.67 18.17 -2.78
CA GLY A 32 -51.73 19.17 -2.85
C GLY A 32 -51.36 20.40 -2.05
N GLU A 33 -51.29 21.54 -2.72
CA GLU A 33 -51.14 22.83 -2.05
C GLU A 33 -52.34 23.03 -1.13
N ARG A 34 -52.08 23.36 0.13
CA ARG A 34 -53.10 23.68 1.13
C ARG A 34 -52.96 25.13 1.52
N HIS A 35 -54.09 25.79 1.72
CA HIS A 35 -54.13 27.16 2.20
C HIS A 35 -53.78 27.19 3.69
N PHE A 36 -52.71 27.91 4.04
CA PHE A 36 -52.31 28.16 5.42
C PHE A 36 -52.50 29.63 5.79
N SER A 37 -52.94 29.88 7.02
CA SER A 37 -53.14 31.23 7.57
C SER A 37 -52.62 31.30 9.01
N ILE A 38 -51.31 31.17 9.15
CA ILE A 38 -50.60 31.10 10.43
C ILE A 38 -49.83 32.40 10.64
N GLY A 39 -50.22 33.18 11.65
CA GLY A 39 -49.56 34.44 11.98
C GLY A 39 -48.12 34.25 12.47
N ALA A 40 -47.30 35.30 12.34
CA ALA A 40 -45.95 35.33 12.91
C ALA A 40 -45.99 35.23 14.45
N GLY A 41 -44.99 34.60 15.05
CA GLY A 41 -44.95 34.38 16.50
C GLY A 41 -43.81 33.47 16.97
N PRO A 42 -43.83 33.04 18.24
CA PRO A 42 -42.87 32.06 18.77
C PRO A 42 -42.85 30.79 17.92
N LEU A 43 -41.64 30.32 17.59
CA LEU A 43 -41.46 29.28 16.58
C LEU A 43 -42.11 27.94 16.98
N ASP A 44 -42.06 27.59 18.26
CA ASP A 44 -42.72 26.42 18.83
C ASP A 44 -44.23 26.43 18.59
N GLN A 45 -44.90 27.56 18.84
CA GLN A 45 -46.34 27.72 18.65
C GLN A 45 -46.72 27.67 17.17
N VAL A 46 -45.91 28.32 16.32
CA VAL A 46 -46.14 28.37 14.88
C VAL A 46 -45.96 26.99 14.23
N LEU A 47 -44.94 26.23 14.63
CA LEU A 47 -44.71 24.87 14.12
C LEU A 47 -45.73 23.86 14.65
N ALA A 48 -46.17 24.00 15.91
CA ALA A 48 -47.25 23.16 16.45
C ALA A 48 -48.57 23.37 15.70
N ARG A 49 -48.91 24.63 15.41
CA ARG A 49 -50.11 24.96 14.63
C ARG A 49 -50.00 24.49 13.18
N PHE A 50 -48.84 24.68 12.55
CA PHE A 50 -48.60 24.19 11.20
C PHE A 50 -48.69 22.67 11.12
N GLY A 51 -48.12 21.93 12.08
CA GLY A 51 -48.20 20.48 12.13
C GLY A 51 -49.65 19.98 12.21
N ALA A 52 -50.48 20.64 13.03
CA ALA A 52 -51.90 20.33 13.13
C ALA A 52 -52.68 20.62 11.84
N GLU A 53 -52.43 21.76 11.16
CA GLU A 53 -53.11 22.13 9.91
C GLU A 53 -52.61 21.32 8.69
N ALA A 54 -51.34 20.94 8.67
CA ALA A 54 -50.72 20.14 7.59
C ALA A 54 -50.92 18.62 7.78
N GLY A 55 -51.31 18.16 8.96
CA GLY A 55 -51.48 16.74 9.27
C GLY A 55 -50.14 15.99 9.37
N ILE A 56 -49.10 16.67 9.89
CA ILE A 56 -47.75 16.10 10.07
C ILE A 56 -47.38 16.09 11.56
N SER A 57 -46.66 15.05 11.97
CA SER A 57 -46.02 15.02 13.29
C SER A 57 -44.70 15.79 13.24
N MET A 58 -44.47 16.68 14.19
CA MET A 58 -43.22 17.44 14.33
C MET A 58 -42.49 16.99 15.60
N ALA A 59 -41.34 16.33 15.45
CA ALA A 59 -40.47 15.95 16.56
C ALA A 59 -39.36 17.01 16.73
N GLY A 60 -39.28 17.68 17.87
CA GLY A 60 -38.24 18.68 18.11
C GLY A 60 -38.04 18.94 19.59
N SER A 61 -36.79 19.14 20.00
CA SER A 61 -36.46 19.54 21.37
C SER A 61 -36.95 20.97 21.61
N ALA A 62 -37.72 21.21 22.67
CA ALA A 62 -38.15 22.54 23.09
C ALA A 62 -36.98 23.53 23.27
N LEU A 63 -35.76 23.01 23.48
CA LEU A 63 -34.51 23.78 23.54
C LEU A 63 -34.13 24.40 22.18
N LEU A 64 -34.44 23.76 21.05
CA LEU A 64 -34.06 24.25 19.71
C LEU A 64 -34.94 25.41 19.25
N THR A 65 -36.20 25.42 19.66
CA THR A 65 -37.20 26.45 19.30
C THR A 65 -37.28 27.59 20.31
N ALA A 66 -36.67 27.43 21.50
CA ALA A 66 -36.68 28.44 22.56
C ALA A 66 -36.07 29.78 22.09
N GLY A 67 -36.82 30.87 22.28
CA GLY A 67 -36.38 32.23 21.92
C GLY A 67 -36.36 32.54 20.42
N LYS A 68 -36.77 31.62 19.55
CA LYS A 68 -36.83 31.83 18.09
C LYS A 68 -38.23 32.23 17.65
N THR A 69 -38.32 33.05 16.61
CA THR A 69 -39.59 33.50 16.03
C THR A 69 -39.71 33.09 14.57
N SER A 70 -40.93 32.80 14.14
CA SER A 70 -41.26 32.48 12.75
C SER A 70 -41.94 33.68 12.06
N PRO A 71 -41.69 33.91 10.77
CA PRO A 71 -42.41 34.94 9.99
C PRO A 71 -43.88 34.57 9.72
N GLY A 72 -44.34 33.38 10.12
CA GLY A 72 -45.68 32.89 9.80
C GLY A 72 -45.80 32.39 8.35
N LEU A 73 -46.98 31.89 7.99
CA LEU A 73 -47.28 31.30 6.69
C LEU A 73 -48.68 31.74 6.23
N GLN A 74 -48.74 32.46 5.11
CA GLN A 74 -50.00 32.89 4.49
C GLN A 74 -49.98 32.56 3.00
N GLY A 75 -50.96 31.76 2.55
CA GLY A 75 -51.11 31.36 1.14
C GLY A 75 -51.14 29.86 0.95
N ASP A 76 -51.12 29.43 -0.30
CA ASP A 76 -51.17 28.02 -0.67
C ASP A 76 -49.74 27.46 -0.74
N PHE A 77 -49.48 26.45 0.09
CA PHE A 77 -48.17 25.80 0.15
C PHE A 77 -48.33 24.29 0.22
N ASN A 78 -47.36 23.55 -0.31
CA ASN A 78 -47.16 22.17 0.12
C ASN A 78 -46.38 22.14 1.45
N THR A 79 -46.36 20.99 2.11
CA THR A 79 -45.80 20.82 3.46
C THR A 79 -44.33 21.28 3.57
N GLU A 80 -43.51 20.95 2.57
CA GLU A 80 -42.07 21.25 2.58
C GLU A 80 -41.79 22.73 2.29
N ALA A 81 -42.55 23.34 1.39
CA ALA A 81 -42.50 24.78 1.12
C ALA A 81 -42.98 25.59 2.34
N GLY A 82 -44.02 25.12 3.02
CA GLY A 82 -44.52 25.70 4.27
C GLY A 82 -43.47 25.66 5.39
N LEU A 83 -42.85 24.50 5.63
CA LEU A 83 -41.78 24.35 6.63
C LEU A 83 -40.56 25.22 6.32
N ASN A 84 -40.13 25.28 5.05
CA ASN A 84 -39.01 26.12 4.64
C ASN A 84 -39.27 27.61 4.90
N ARG A 85 -40.51 28.06 4.68
CA ARG A 85 -40.92 29.44 4.96
C ARG A 85 -41.00 29.73 6.45
N LEU A 86 -41.54 28.80 7.24
CA LEU A 86 -41.70 28.93 8.69
C LEU A 86 -40.38 28.91 9.45
N LEU A 87 -39.39 28.17 8.97
CA LEU A 87 -38.05 28.06 9.57
C LEU A 87 -37.07 29.11 9.04
N ALA A 88 -37.46 29.92 8.06
CA ALA A 88 -36.60 30.96 7.49
C ALA A 88 -36.13 31.95 8.57
N GLY A 89 -34.81 32.18 8.64
CA GLY A 89 -34.19 33.09 9.62
C GLY A 89 -34.00 32.49 11.03
N THR A 90 -34.39 31.24 11.27
CA THR A 90 -34.28 30.61 12.59
C THR A 90 -32.98 29.82 12.80
N GLY A 91 -32.21 29.57 11.73
CA GLY A 91 -31.04 28.69 11.77
C GLY A 91 -31.37 27.20 11.97
N LEU A 92 -32.65 26.83 11.87
CA LEU A 92 -33.12 25.44 11.93
C LEU A 92 -33.49 24.94 10.54
N GLY A 93 -33.31 23.65 10.32
CA GLY A 93 -33.85 22.89 9.20
C GLY A 93 -34.67 21.70 9.70
N TYR A 94 -35.12 20.86 8.79
CA TYR A 94 -35.85 19.63 9.12
C TYR A 94 -35.26 18.41 8.41
N VAL A 95 -35.61 17.23 8.92
CA VAL A 95 -35.43 15.93 8.26
C VAL A 95 -36.77 15.21 8.29
N ARG A 96 -37.18 14.62 7.16
CA ARG A 96 -38.35 13.75 7.11
C ARG A 96 -38.00 12.40 7.73
N GLN A 97 -38.79 11.94 8.69
CA GLN A 97 -38.63 10.66 9.36
C GLN A 97 -39.34 9.54 8.58
N ALA A 98 -38.93 8.29 8.80
CA ALA A 98 -39.46 7.11 8.10
C ALA A 98 -40.96 6.87 8.34
N ASP A 99 -41.51 7.38 9.45
CA ASP A 99 -42.93 7.35 9.78
C ASP A 99 -43.76 8.47 9.09
N GLY A 100 -43.11 9.30 8.25
CA GLY A 100 -43.73 10.44 7.59
C GLY A 100 -43.78 11.72 8.44
N GLY A 101 -43.25 11.70 9.67
CA GLY A 101 -43.06 12.86 10.52
C GLY A 101 -41.86 13.73 10.10
N TYR A 102 -41.68 14.88 10.75
CA TYR A 102 -40.61 15.83 10.48
C TYR A 102 -39.87 16.17 11.78
N ALA A 103 -38.55 16.00 11.80
CA ALA A 103 -37.72 16.32 12.95
C ALA A 103 -36.95 17.62 12.77
N LEU A 104 -36.98 18.52 13.76
CA LEU A 104 -36.20 19.76 13.75
C LEU A 104 -34.73 19.49 14.05
N ARG A 105 -33.85 20.08 13.25
CA ARG A 105 -32.40 20.09 13.47
C ARG A 105 -31.86 21.50 13.31
N LEU A 106 -30.70 21.78 13.90
CA LEU A 106 -29.90 22.92 13.46
C LEU A 106 -29.55 22.71 11.98
N ARG A 107 -29.64 23.78 11.19
CA ARG A 107 -29.30 23.74 9.77
C ARG A 107 -27.77 23.67 9.67
N PHE A 108 -27.24 22.47 9.74
CA PHE A 108 -25.85 22.15 9.42
C PHE A 108 -25.86 21.35 8.12
N ASP A 109 -25.40 21.96 7.02
CA ASP A 109 -25.04 21.17 5.84
C ASP A 109 -23.66 20.55 6.10
N ALA A 110 -23.72 19.25 6.46
CA ALA A 110 -22.65 18.27 6.60
C ALA A 110 -21.31 18.74 7.22
N VAL A 111 -21.22 18.63 8.54
CA VAL A 111 -19.96 18.44 9.28
C VAL A 111 -20.03 17.06 9.93
N SER A 112 -19.12 16.17 9.56
CA SER A 112 -18.94 14.88 10.22
C SER A 112 -18.37 15.11 11.63
N LEU A 113 -19.25 15.21 12.61
CA LEU A 113 -18.94 14.78 13.98
C LEU A 113 -18.61 13.27 13.94
N PRO A 114 -17.93 12.69 14.96
CA PRO A 114 -17.84 11.24 15.06
C PRO A 114 -19.25 10.68 14.90
N THR A 115 -19.46 9.95 13.81
CA THR A 115 -20.78 9.52 13.40
C THR A 115 -21.33 8.67 14.52
N GLN A 116 -22.43 9.10 15.15
CA GLN A 116 -23.24 8.15 15.88
C GLN A 116 -23.76 7.19 14.80
N LYS A 117 -23.23 5.96 14.80
CA LYS A 117 -23.62 4.91 13.85
C LYS A 117 -25.11 4.64 14.05
N VAL A 118 -25.94 5.25 13.22
CA VAL A 118 -27.33 4.82 13.10
C VAL A 118 -27.29 3.45 12.43
N LYS A 119 -28.04 2.49 12.97
CA LYS A 119 -28.11 1.11 12.45
C LYS A 119 -28.43 1.15 10.94
N GLY A 120 -27.44 0.87 10.08
CA GLY A 120 -27.62 0.69 8.64
C GLY A 120 -26.96 1.73 7.71
N GLU A 121 -26.54 2.91 8.20
CA GLU A 121 -25.88 3.94 7.37
C GLU A 121 -24.42 4.15 7.79
N ASN A 122 -23.51 4.12 6.83
CA ASN A 122 -22.09 4.42 7.03
C ASN A 122 -21.67 5.56 6.09
N PRO A 123 -21.63 6.82 6.56
CA PRO A 123 -21.35 7.98 5.71
C PRO A 123 -20.02 7.89 4.97
N ASP A 124 -18.98 7.30 5.58
CA ASP A 124 -17.69 7.11 4.93
C ASP A 124 -17.77 6.16 3.73
N GLU A 125 -18.68 5.19 3.80
CA GLU A 125 -18.93 4.22 2.74
C GLU A 125 -19.81 4.81 1.63
N GLU A 126 -20.81 5.63 1.99
CA GLU A 126 -21.58 6.40 1.01
C GLU A 126 -20.71 7.44 0.28
N GLU A 127 -19.71 8.01 0.95
CA GLU A 127 -18.79 9.00 0.38
C GLU A 127 -18.04 8.44 -0.85
N VAL A 128 -17.83 7.12 -0.93
CA VAL A 128 -17.30 6.46 -2.13
C VAL A 128 -18.14 6.76 -3.37
N TYR A 129 -19.46 6.87 -3.20
CA TYR A 129 -20.41 7.13 -4.27
C TYR A 129 -20.82 8.60 -4.38
N ARG A 130 -20.56 9.43 -3.36
CA ARG A 130 -20.89 10.87 -3.35
C ARG A 130 -19.73 11.78 -3.76
N ALA A 131 -18.48 11.35 -3.58
CA ALA A 131 -17.31 12.15 -3.92
C ALA A 131 -17.01 12.16 -5.44
N PRO A 132 -16.61 13.29 -6.06
CA PRO A 132 -16.19 13.36 -7.46
C PRO A 132 -14.74 12.89 -7.67
N ARG A 133 -14.42 11.70 -7.14
CA ARG A 133 -13.11 11.03 -7.28
C ARG A 133 -13.24 9.52 -7.07
N SER A 134 -12.33 8.74 -7.63
CA SER A 134 -12.27 7.30 -7.39
C SER A 134 -11.64 7.00 -6.02
N SER A 135 -12.44 6.42 -5.13
CA SER A 135 -12.01 5.95 -3.81
C SER A 135 -12.56 4.57 -3.53
N VAL A 136 -12.11 3.97 -2.43
CA VAL A 136 -12.62 2.72 -1.84
C VAL A 136 -12.66 2.91 -0.33
N TYR A 137 -13.67 2.36 0.33
CA TYR A 137 -13.75 2.26 1.78
C TYR A 137 -13.93 0.80 2.19
N ILE A 138 -13.19 0.35 3.19
CA ILE A 138 -13.25 -0.99 3.75
C ILE A 138 -13.58 -0.87 5.23
N SER A 139 -14.77 -1.33 5.61
CA SER A 139 -15.24 -1.27 6.99
C SER A 139 -14.67 -2.40 7.86
N ALA A 140 -14.78 -2.25 9.19
CA ALA A 140 -14.50 -3.34 10.13
C ALA A 140 -15.30 -4.62 9.82
N ASP A 141 -16.56 -4.45 9.41
CA ASP A 141 -17.45 -5.57 9.10
C ASP A 141 -17.00 -6.30 7.84
N ASP A 142 -16.55 -5.58 6.80
CA ASP A 142 -16.01 -6.20 5.58
C ASP A 142 -14.73 -7.00 5.86
N MET A 143 -13.84 -6.46 6.69
CA MET A 143 -12.64 -7.17 7.13
C MET A 143 -12.98 -8.43 7.95
N GLN A 144 -14.03 -8.38 8.78
CA GLN A 144 -14.47 -9.51 9.60
C GLN A 144 -15.19 -10.60 8.80
N ARG A 145 -15.99 -10.26 7.79
CA ARG A 145 -16.76 -11.23 6.97
C ARG A 145 -15.88 -12.35 6.45
N PHE A 146 -14.73 -12.04 5.87
CA PHE A 146 -13.85 -13.06 5.27
C PHE A 146 -12.73 -13.50 6.22
N GLY A 147 -12.48 -12.74 7.29
CA GLY A 147 -11.32 -12.89 8.16
C GLY A 147 -10.02 -12.59 7.43
N VAL A 148 -9.03 -12.11 8.17
CA VAL A 148 -7.72 -11.75 7.61
C VAL A 148 -6.72 -12.83 8.02
N VAL A 149 -6.22 -13.60 7.04
CA VAL A 149 -5.18 -14.61 7.27
C VAL A 149 -3.81 -13.94 7.21
N SER A 150 -3.49 -13.28 6.09
CA SER A 150 -2.33 -12.40 5.94
C SER A 150 -2.75 -10.94 5.85
N VAL A 151 -1.89 -10.01 6.28
CA VAL A 151 -2.11 -8.57 6.15
C VAL A 151 -2.41 -8.15 4.70
N GLY A 152 -1.80 -8.80 3.71
CA GLY A 152 -2.04 -8.52 2.29
C GLY A 152 -3.48 -8.81 1.83
N ASP A 153 -4.19 -9.70 2.51
CA ASP A 153 -5.56 -10.09 2.15
C ASP A 153 -6.59 -9.02 2.50
N VAL A 154 -6.23 -8.03 3.33
CA VAL A 154 -7.13 -6.93 3.74
C VAL A 154 -7.57 -6.09 2.54
N LEU A 155 -6.71 -5.95 1.52
CA LEU A 155 -7.00 -5.17 0.31
C LEU A 155 -7.50 -6.04 -0.86
N LYS A 156 -7.76 -7.32 -0.63
CA LYS A 156 -8.19 -8.26 -1.67
C LYS A 156 -9.57 -7.89 -2.21
N GLY A 157 -9.72 -7.91 -3.53
CA GLY A 157 -10.99 -7.65 -4.21
C GLY A 157 -11.30 -6.17 -4.46
N GLN A 158 -10.39 -5.26 -4.06
CA GLN A 158 -10.60 -3.84 -4.29
C GLN A 158 -10.23 -3.43 -5.72
N PRO A 159 -11.07 -2.65 -6.42
CA PRO A 159 -10.86 -2.31 -7.83
C PRO A 159 -9.62 -1.43 -7.99
N GLY A 160 -8.74 -1.78 -8.91
CA GLY A 160 -7.53 -1.03 -9.22
C GLY A 160 -6.45 -1.08 -8.14
N VAL A 161 -6.63 -1.94 -7.11
CA VAL A 161 -5.70 -2.09 -5.98
C VAL A 161 -5.20 -3.53 -5.91
N GLN A 162 -3.87 -3.70 -5.85
CA GLN A 162 -3.20 -4.99 -5.65
C GLN A 162 -2.13 -4.85 -4.57
N VAL A 163 -1.67 -5.97 -4.02
CA VAL A 163 -0.57 -6.01 -3.06
C VAL A 163 0.56 -6.88 -3.62
N GLY A 164 1.70 -6.27 -3.87
CA GLY A 164 2.89 -6.93 -4.42
C GLY A 164 3.54 -7.87 -3.42
N ASP A 165 3.95 -9.05 -3.91
CA ASP A 165 4.70 -10.07 -3.15
C ASP A 165 4.11 -10.41 -1.76
N SER A 166 2.77 -10.40 -1.66
CA SER A 166 1.98 -10.56 -0.42
C SER A 166 2.32 -11.77 0.45
N ARG A 167 3.00 -12.78 -0.12
CA ARG A 167 3.30 -14.06 0.53
C ARG A 167 4.71 -14.18 1.08
N ASN A 168 5.56 -13.19 0.81
CA ASN A 168 6.93 -13.14 1.30
C ASN A 168 7.06 -12.01 2.33
N GLY A 169 7.28 -12.30 3.61
CA GLY A 169 7.70 -11.32 4.61
C GLY A 169 6.67 -10.33 5.17
N GLY A 170 5.37 -10.61 5.05
CA GLY A 170 4.33 -10.07 5.95
C GLY A 170 4.14 -8.53 5.97
N GLY A 171 4.65 -7.82 4.97
CA GLY A 171 4.45 -6.38 4.78
C GLY A 171 3.59 -6.07 3.56
N LEU A 172 2.96 -4.89 3.55
CA LEU A 172 2.14 -4.40 2.46
C LEU A 172 2.96 -3.56 1.47
N ASP A 173 3.04 -3.98 0.21
CA ASP A 173 3.51 -3.17 -0.93
C ASP A 173 2.36 -2.93 -1.90
N VAL A 174 1.71 -1.76 -1.78
CA VAL A 174 0.44 -1.51 -2.47
C VAL A 174 0.68 -0.97 -3.87
N ASN A 175 -0.02 -1.55 -4.84
CA ASN A 175 -0.12 -1.08 -6.21
C ASN A 175 -1.50 -0.44 -6.42
N ILE A 176 -1.53 0.79 -6.91
CA ILE A 176 -2.77 1.46 -7.35
C ILE A 176 -2.62 1.82 -8.83
N ARG A 177 -3.52 1.34 -9.68
CA ARG A 177 -3.55 1.67 -11.12
C ARG A 177 -2.22 1.37 -11.86
N GLY A 178 -1.48 0.35 -11.43
CA GLY A 178 -0.17 -0.02 -11.99
C GLY A 178 1.01 0.81 -11.45
N ILE A 179 0.82 1.54 -10.36
CA ILE A 179 1.83 2.41 -9.74
C ILE A 179 2.14 1.89 -8.34
N GLN A 180 3.43 1.62 -8.06
CA GLN A 180 3.90 0.97 -6.84
C GLN A 180 5.34 1.41 -6.48
N GLY A 181 5.74 1.20 -5.21
CA GLY A 181 7.11 1.33 -4.73
C GLY A 181 7.61 2.77 -4.53
N GLN A 182 8.70 2.92 -3.77
CA GLN A 182 9.46 4.17 -3.58
C GLN A 182 8.60 5.37 -3.14
N SER A 183 7.56 5.15 -2.34
CA SER A 183 6.58 6.16 -1.88
C SER A 183 5.64 6.69 -2.97
N ARG A 184 5.47 5.97 -4.09
CA ARG A 184 4.43 6.32 -5.07
C ARG A 184 3.02 6.10 -4.54
N VAL A 185 2.83 5.12 -3.67
CA VAL A 185 1.59 4.93 -2.89
C VAL A 185 1.91 5.16 -1.43
N ALA A 186 1.26 6.13 -0.79
CA ALA A 186 1.46 6.37 0.64
C ALA A 186 0.52 5.48 1.46
N VAL A 187 1.08 4.66 2.35
CA VAL A 187 0.32 3.97 3.39
C VAL A 187 0.49 4.73 4.69
N THR A 188 -0.61 5.28 5.21
CA THR A 188 -0.62 6.00 6.48
C THR A 188 -1.50 5.29 7.49
N VAL A 189 -1.12 5.38 8.77
CA VAL A 189 -1.91 4.86 9.87
C VAL A 189 -2.10 5.98 10.90
N ASP A 190 -3.34 6.36 11.15
CA ASP A 190 -3.72 7.54 11.95
C ASP A 190 -3.04 8.84 11.48
N GLY A 191 -2.70 8.94 10.19
CA GLY A 191 -2.00 10.07 9.57
C GLY A 191 -0.47 9.96 9.56
N SER A 192 0.11 9.05 10.34
CA SER A 192 1.57 8.79 10.35
C SER A 192 2.00 7.86 9.20
N GLN A 193 3.13 8.15 8.54
CA GLN A 193 3.64 7.32 7.44
C GLN A 193 4.56 6.20 7.96
N GLN A 194 4.28 4.95 7.58
CA GLN A 194 5.04 3.78 8.07
C GLN A 194 5.92 3.09 7.03
N ALA A 195 5.79 3.45 5.76
CA ALA A 195 6.30 2.64 4.67
C ALA A 195 7.85 2.62 4.59
N LEU A 196 8.48 1.45 4.62
CA LEU A 196 9.92 1.24 4.58
C LEU A 196 10.36 0.71 3.20
N ASP A 197 11.40 1.30 2.61
CA ASP A 197 11.98 0.73 1.39
C ASP A 197 12.92 -0.43 1.75
N VAL A 198 12.61 -1.63 1.25
CA VAL A 198 13.40 -2.85 1.49
C VAL A 198 13.87 -3.45 0.17
N TYR A 199 15.14 -3.86 0.13
CA TYR A 199 15.73 -4.48 -1.04
C TYR A 199 15.38 -5.95 -1.18
N ARG A 200 15.19 -6.38 -2.43
CA ARG A 200 14.70 -7.69 -2.84
C ARG A 200 15.64 -8.35 -3.85
N GLY A 201 16.90 -7.94 -3.89
CA GLY A 201 17.88 -8.55 -4.77
C GLY A 201 17.63 -8.21 -6.23
N TYR A 202 17.77 -9.24 -7.06
CA TYR A 202 17.48 -9.10 -8.48
C TYR A 202 16.00 -8.90 -8.76
N ALA A 203 15.09 -9.24 -7.85
CA ALA A 203 13.67 -8.89 -7.97
C ALA A 203 13.39 -7.40 -7.70
N GLY A 204 14.38 -6.64 -7.19
CA GLY A 204 14.33 -5.19 -7.10
C GLY A 204 14.15 -4.63 -5.70
N THR A 205 13.20 -3.72 -5.54
CA THR A 205 12.86 -3.10 -4.25
C THR A 205 11.37 -3.09 -4.03
N GLN A 206 10.97 -3.21 -2.77
CA GLN A 206 9.58 -3.12 -2.34
C GLN A 206 9.44 -2.07 -1.24
N GLN A 207 8.31 -1.41 -1.22
CA GLN A 207 7.95 -0.52 -0.13
C GLN A 207 7.00 -1.26 0.82
N ARG A 208 7.45 -1.59 2.03
CA ARG A 208 6.67 -2.40 2.98
C ARG A 208 6.12 -1.56 4.12
N SER A 209 4.83 -1.72 4.38
CA SER A 209 4.17 -1.23 5.60
C SER A 209 3.73 -2.40 6.46
N TYR A 210 3.95 -2.31 7.78
CA TYR A 210 3.66 -3.41 8.72
C TYR A 210 2.63 -2.96 9.74
N ILE A 211 1.48 -3.64 9.75
CA ILE A 211 0.40 -3.38 10.69
C ILE A 211 -0.35 -4.67 10.97
N ASP A 212 -0.76 -4.86 12.22
CA ASP A 212 -1.64 -5.96 12.57
C ASP A 212 -3.09 -5.63 12.18
N PRO A 213 -3.76 -6.46 11.36
CA PRO A 213 -5.14 -6.23 10.95
C PRO A 213 -6.12 -6.08 12.12
N ASP A 214 -5.86 -6.69 13.28
CA ASP A 214 -6.77 -6.62 14.43
C ASP A 214 -6.73 -5.26 15.16
N MET A 215 -5.75 -4.40 14.80
CA MET A 215 -5.63 -3.02 15.27
C MET A 215 -6.35 -2.01 14.37
N ILE A 216 -6.85 -2.43 13.20
CA ILE A 216 -7.46 -1.54 12.20
C ILE A 216 -8.97 -1.47 12.45
N SER A 217 -9.53 -0.26 12.46
CA SER A 217 -10.99 -0.03 12.46
C SER A 217 -11.54 0.00 11.03
N ASP A 218 -10.85 0.70 10.12
CA ASP A 218 -11.27 0.91 8.74
C ASP A 218 -10.10 1.34 7.86
N ILE A 219 -10.31 1.26 6.55
CA ILE A 219 -9.35 1.64 5.53
C ILE A 219 -10.04 2.45 4.45
N ALA A 220 -9.49 3.61 4.14
CA ALA A 220 -9.87 4.42 2.98
C ALA A 220 -8.73 4.44 1.96
N ILE A 221 -9.06 4.26 0.68
CA ILE A 221 -8.10 4.32 -0.43
C ILE A 221 -8.53 5.42 -1.39
N ASP A 222 -7.69 6.43 -1.56
CA ASP A 222 -7.86 7.46 -2.59
C ASP A 222 -6.92 7.13 -3.76
N LYS A 223 -7.43 7.12 -5.00
CA LYS A 223 -6.66 6.72 -6.18
C LYS A 223 -6.18 7.93 -6.98
N GLY A 224 -4.91 7.90 -7.39
CA GLY A 224 -4.25 8.97 -8.12
C GLY A 224 -3.68 10.07 -7.22
N PRO A 225 -3.07 11.12 -7.81
CA PRO A 225 -2.50 12.23 -7.07
C PRO A 225 -3.52 13.01 -6.23
N SER A 226 -3.06 13.60 -5.13
CA SER A 226 -3.87 14.49 -4.28
C SER A 226 -3.09 15.72 -3.85
N LEU A 227 -3.80 16.76 -3.38
CA LEU A 227 -3.17 18.00 -2.88
C LEU A 227 -2.60 17.84 -1.46
N THR A 228 -3.05 16.83 -0.72
CA THR A 228 -2.68 16.61 0.69
C THR A 228 -1.54 15.59 0.86
N SER A 229 -1.15 14.89 -0.21
CA SER A 229 -0.07 13.88 -0.19
C SER A 229 0.90 14.06 -1.34
N SER A 230 2.17 13.74 -1.10
CA SER A 230 3.21 13.69 -2.15
C SER A 230 3.24 12.34 -2.88
N ALA A 231 2.34 11.41 -2.52
CA ALA A 231 2.15 10.16 -3.26
C ALA A 231 1.43 10.41 -4.59
N ILE A 232 1.95 9.82 -5.66
CA ILE A 232 1.50 10.07 -7.04
C ILE A 232 0.54 8.99 -7.58
N GLY A 233 0.55 7.79 -7.00
CA GLY A 233 -0.34 6.68 -7.33
C GLY A 233 -1.64 6.67 -6.51
N GLY A 234 -1.61 7.26 -5.30
CA GLY A 234 -2.73 7.29 -4.37
C GLY A 234 -2.29 7.13 -2.92
N THR A 235 -3.27 7.08 -2.02
CA THR A 235 -3.05 6.90 -0.58
C THR A 235 -3.94 5.80 -0.03
N VAL A 236 -3.38 4.94 0.82
CA VAL A 236 -4.10 4.00 1.69
C VAL A 236 -4.03 4.55 3.11
N LYS A 237 -5.17 4.99 3.64
CA LYS A 237 -5.30 5.55 4.98
C LYS A 237 -5.97 4.52 5.86
N MET A 238 -5.26 4.05 6.88
CA MET A 238 -5.78 3.12 7.87
C MET A 238 -6.04 3.87 9.16
N ARG A 239 -7.21 3.67 9.76
CA ARG A 239 -7.50 4.17 11.11
C ARG A 239 -7.40 3.01 12.09
N THR A 240 -6.76 3.26 13.24
CA THR A 240 -6.73 2.28 14.32
C THR A 240 -7.96 2.38 15.20
N LEU A 241 -8.22 1.31 15.96
CA LEU A 241 -9.33 1.24 16.93
C LEU A 241 -9.50 2.54 17.73
N SER A 242 -10.75 2.91 17.91
CA SER A 242 -11.21 4.05 18.71
C SER A 242 -12.12 3.57 19.84
N VAL A 243 -12.40 4.43 20.82
CA VAL A 243 -13.29 4.12 21.94
C VAL A 243 -14.67 3.65 21.44
N GLY A 244 -15.20 4.25 20.39
CA GLY A 244 -16.48 3.86 19.77
C GLY A 244 -16.48 2.47 19.09
N ASP A 245 -15.31 1.88 18.83
CA ASP A 245 -15.22 0.51 18.32
C ASP A 245 -15.35 -0.52 19.44
N ILE A 246 -15.19 -0.11 20.70
CA ILE A 246 -15.15 -0.99 21.88
C ILE A 246 -16.37 -0.80 22.76
N LEU A 247 -16.75 0.45 23.06
CA LEU A 247 -17.87 0.76 23.95
C LEU A 247 -19.21 0.33 23.34
N LYS A 248 -20.11 -0.09 24.23
CA LYS A 248 -21.52 -0.33 23.92
C LYS A 248 -22.30 0.96 24.16
N ASP A 249 -23.47 1.05 23.54
CA ASP A 249 -24.35 2.21 23.69
C ASP A 249 -24.67 2.45 25.18
N GLY A 250 -24.45 3.68 25.63
CA GLY A 250 -24.68 4.11 27.01
C GLY A 250 -23.66 3.62 28.04
N GLN A 251 -22.59 2.92 27.64
CA GLN A 251 -21.52 2.47 28.54
C GLN A 251 -20.28 3.34 28.41
N ASN A 252 -19.61 3.59 29.55
CA ASN A 252 -18.40 4.41 29.62
C ASN A 252 -17.12 3.56 29.80
N VAL A 253 -17.25 2.26 30.06
CA VAL A 253 -16.16 1.30 30.15
C VAL A 253 -16.52 0.13 29.24
N GLY A 254 -15.56 -0.42 28.52
CA GLY A 254 -15.79 -1.60 27.70
C GLY A 254 -14.53 -2.40 27.44
N LEU A 255 -14.72 -3.69 27.20
CA LEU A 255 -13.66 -4.61 26.81
C LEU A 255 -14.08 -5.38 25.56
N ARG A 256 -13.23 -5.41 24.53
CA ARG A 256 -13.36 -6.29 23.36
C ARG A 256 -12.33 -7.39 23.45
N LEU A 257 -12.78 -8.63 23.37
CA LEU A 257 -11.93 -9.81 23.17
C LEU A 257 -12.21 -10.40 21.79
N LYS A 258 -11.16 -10.77 21.07
CA LYS A 258 -11.26 -11.46 19.78
C LYS A 258 -10.24 -12.59 19.73
N GLY A 259 -10.65 -13.75 19.22
CA GLY A 259 -9.79 -14.90 19.02
C GLY A 259 -10.14 -15.62 17.73
N ASP A 260 -9.14 -16.05 16.97
CA ASP A 260 -9.30 -16.73 15.69
C ASP A 260 -8.35 -17.92 15.59
N LEU A 261 -8.84 -18.99 14.97
CA LEU A 261 -8.08 -20.19 14.61
C LEU A 261 -8.30 -20.46 13.12
N TRP A 262 -7.28 -20.96 12.42
CA TRP A 262 -7.46 -21.49 11.06
C TRP A 262 -6.58 -22.71 10.80
N ASN A 263 -7.02 -23.58 9.89
CA ASN A 263 -6.42 -24.89 9.68
C ASN A 263 -5.22 -24.91 8.71
N ASN A 264 -4.59 -23.75 8.46
CA ASN A 264 -3.56 -23.61 7.42
C ASN A 264 -2.31 -22.91 7.94
N GLY A 265 -1.68 -23.52 8.94
CA GLY A 265 -0.41 -23.07 9.51
C GLY A 265 0.31 -24.19 10.25
N VAL A 266 1.60 -24.34 9.99
CA VAL A 266 2.53 -25.21 10.73
C VAL A 266 3.71 -24.38 11.23
N ALA A 267 4.29 -24.76 12.37
CA ALA A 267 5.46 -24.05 12.89
C ALA A 267 6.63 -24.17 11.90
N PRO A 268 7.32 -23.06 11.56
CA PRO A 268 8.52 -23.15 10.74
C PRO A 268 9.61 -23.88 11.51
N ALA A 269 10.48 -24.60 10.79
CA ALA A 269 11.66 -25.18 11.42
C ALA A 269 12.53 -24.08 12.05
N HIS A 270 12.92 -24.26 13.30
CA HIS A 270 13.78 -23.29 14.00
C HIS A 270 15.16 -23.23 13.34
N ARG A 271 15.74 -22.03 13.29
CA ARG A 271 17.09 -21.77 12.80
C ARG A 271 17.76 -20.70 13.64
N ASP A 272 19.01 -20.94 14.02
CA ASP A 272 19.80 -19.95 14.74
C ASP A 272 20.31 -18.87 13.77
N PRO A 273 19.93 -17.58 13.96
CA PRO A 273 20.40 -16.48 13.13
C PRO A 273 21.92 -16.23 13.21
N HIS A 274 22.62 -16.77 14.22
CA HIS A 274 24.07 -16.62 14.42
C HIS A 274 24.87 -17.86 13.98
N SER A 275 24.20 -18.97 13.67
CA SER A 275 24.90 -20.19 13.29
C SER A 275 25.49 -20.08 11.89
N LYS A 276 26.78 -20.40 11.77
CA LYS A 276 27.52 -20.44 10.50
C LYS A 276 27.46 -21.80 9.81
N THR A 277 27.05 -22.85 10.52
CA THR A 277 27.20 -24.26 10.10
C THR A 277 25.91 -25.07 10.18
N GLU A 278 24.84 -24.54 10.77
CA GLU A 278 23.54 -25.21 10.82
C GLU A 278 23.00 -25.44 9.40
N SER A 279 22.48 -26.64 9.13
CA SER A 279 21.82 -26.95 7.85
C SER A 279 20.48 -26.19 7.73
N LEU A 280 20.21 -25.62 6.56
CA LEU A 280 18.96 -24.88 6.33
C LEU A 280 17.84 -25.81 5.83
N TYR A 281 18.19 -27.02 5.39
CA TYR A 281 17.25 -27.94 4.78
C TYR A 281 16.13 -28.30 5.74
N SER A 282 14.90 -28.19 5.26
CA SER A 282 13.71 -28.70 5.94
C SER A 282 12.93 -29.53 4.93
N GLU A 283 12.57 -30.74 5.31
CA GLU A 283 11.54 -31.48 4.59
C GLU A 283 10.21 -30.72 4.75
N PRO A 284 9.56 -30.24 3.67
CA PRO A 284 8.26 -29.61 3.76
C PRO A 284 7.21 -30.61 4.20
N HIS A 285 6.32 -30.19 5.10
CA HIS A 285 5.18 -31.02 5.47
C HIS A 285 4.25 -31.23 4.25
N GLN A 286 3.79 -32.47 4.06
CA GLN A 286 2.87 -32.85 2.98
C GLN A 286 1.40 -32.86 3.41
N SER A 287 1.15 -32.62 4.70
CA SER A 287 -0.20 -32.58 5.27
C SER A 287 -0.28 -31.52 6.34
N ARG A 288 -1.45 -30.89 6.45
CA ARG A 288 -1.77 -29.90 7.47
C ARG A 288 -2.76 -30.44 8.49
N GLY A 289 -2.69 -29.90 9.70
CA GLY A 289 -3.64 -30.23 10.77
C GLY A 289 -5.06 -29.73 10.49
N GLY A 290 -6.01 -30.22 11.30
CA GLY A 290 -7.33 -29.61 11.40
C GLY A 290 -7.28 -28.27 12.14
N LEU A 291 -8.46 -27.68 12.41
CA LEU A 291 -8.58 -26.37 13.08
C LEU A 291 -7.84 -26.29 14.43
N PHE A 292 -7.84 -27.38 15.21
CA PHE A 292 -7.20 -27.46 16.53
C PHE A 292 -5.81 -28.12 16.50
N GLY A 293 -5.34 -28.54 15.32
CA GLY A 293 -4.01 -29.13 15.13
C GLY A 293 -3.09 -28.23 14.29
N SER A 294 -3.48 -26.97 14.10
CA SER A 294 -2.75 -25.98 13.33
C SER A 294 -2.14 -24.94 14.27
N GLU A 295 -0.97 -24.43 13.92
CA GLU A 295 -0.27 -23.36 14.67
C GLU A 295 -0.77 -21.95 14.33
N ALA A 296 -1.84 -21.89 13.54
CA ALA A 296 -2.35 -20.68 12.91
C ALA A 296 -3.48 -20.09 13.76
N GLU A 297 -3.17 -19.00 14.46
CA GLU A 297 -4.04 -18.40 15.45
C GLU A 297 -3.81 -16.88 15.57
N SER A 298 -4.82 -16.16 16.02
CA SER A 298 -4.67 -14.78 16.47
C SER A 298 -5.59 -14.45 17.63
N GLY A 299 -5.16 -13.54 18.49
CA GLY A 299 -5.95 -13.04 19.61
C GLY A 299 -5.70 -11.56 19.84
N SER A 300 -6.75 -10.83 20.20
CA SER A 300 -6.62 -9.44 20.64
C SER A 300 -7.55 -9.11 21.79
N ALA A 301 -7.09 -8.21 22.66
CA ALA A 301 -7.86 -7.61 23.73
C ALA A 301 -7.77 -6.08 23.58
N ALA A 302 -8.89 -5.39 23.69
CA ALA A 302 -8.94 -3.93 23.63
C ALA A 302 -9.86 -3.40 24.74
N PHE A 303 -9.32 -2.55 25.59
CA PHE A 303 -10.02 -1.84 26.65
C PHE A 303 -10.31 -0.41 26.19
N ALA A 304 -11.49 0.10 26.53
CA ALA A 304 -11.84 1.50 26.34
C ALA A 304 -12.51 2.07 27.59
N TYR A 305 -12.22 3.34 27.85
CA TYR A 305 -12.87 4.17 28.84
C TYR A 305 -13.21 5.52 28.23
N SER A 306 -14.42 6.01 28.44
CA SER A 306 -14.85 7.34 28.04
C SER A 306 -15.34 8.13 29.24
N HIS A 307 -14.95 9.39 29.27
CA HIS A 307 -15.35 10.40 30.23
C HIS A 307 -15.60 11.71 29.45
N GLU A 308 -16.37 12.62 30.03
CA GLU A 308 -16.72 13.89 29.38
C GLU A 308 -15.47 14.66 28.90
N SER A 309 -14.45 14.76 29.76
CA SER A 309 -13.21 15.47 29.45
C SER A 309 -12.12 14.63 28.79
N PHE A 310 -12.21 13.30 28.77
CA PHE A 310 -11.17 12.47 28.17
C PHE A 310 -11.61 11.04 27.83
N ASP A 311 -10.95 10.45 26.85
CA ASP A 311 -11.08 9.06 26.44
C ASP A 311 -9.74 8.34 26.54
N VAL A 312 -9.76 7.05 26.86
CA VAL A 312 -8.59 6.16 26.83
C VAL A 312 -8.93 4.87 26.12
N LEU A 313 -8.06 4.43 25.22
CA LEU A 313 -8.10 3.12 24.61
C LEU A 313 -6.74 2.44 24.73
N ALA A 314 -6.72 1.18 25.16
CA ALA A 314 -5.53 0.35 25.16
C ALA A 314 -5.84 -0.99 24.49
N ALA A 315 -5.02 -1.43 23.54
CA ALA A 315 -5.20 -2.71 22.87
C ALA A 315 -3.88 -3.47 22.71
N TYR A 316 -4.00 -4.79 22.74
CA TYR A 316 -2.93 -5.74 22.48
C TYR A 316 -3.42 -6.80 21.50
N ALA A 317 -2.59 -7.16 20.52
CA ALA A 317 -2.83 -8.28 19.62
C ALA A 317 -1.58 -9.14 19.48
N GLN A 318 -1.81 -10.43 19.30
CA GLN A 318 -0.81 -11.41 18.91
C GLN A 318 -1.37 -12.25 17.77
N ARG A 319 -0.56 -12.49 16.74
CA ARG A 319 -0.91 -13.34 15.60
C ARG A 319 0.26 -14.27 15.28
N ASN A 320 -0.05 -15.53 15.02
CA ASN A 320 0.87 -16.54 14.53
C ASN A 320 0.23 -17.20 13.30
N GLN A 321 0.86 -17.09 12.14
CA GLN A 321 0.36 -17.72 10.92
C GLN A 321 0.98 -19.10 10.70
N GLY A 322 2.21 -19.32 11.16
CA GLY A 322 3.03 -20.44 10.70
C GLY A 322 3.28 -20.42 9.19
N ASN A 323 4.01 -21.41 8.68
CA ASN A 323 4.07 -21.68 7.25
C ASN A 323 2.72 -22.24 6.79
N TYR A 324 2.16 -21.71 5.71
CA TYR A 324 0.90 -22.19 5.14
C TYR A 324 1.14 -23.26 4.07
N PHE A 325 0.08 -23.96 3.66
CA PHE A 325 0.12 -24.96 2.59
C PHE A 325 -0.48 -24.40 1.30
N ALA A 326 0.11 -24.75 0.16
CA ALA A 326 -0.36 -24.38 -1.18
C ALA A 326 -1.67 -25.09 -1.54
N GLY A 327 -2.38 -24.60 -2.56
CA GLY A 327 -3.53 -25.32 -3.13
C GLY A 327 -3.12 -26.61 -3.84
N ASN A 328 -4.04 -27.54 -4.05
CA ASN A 328 -3.74 -28.83 -4.69
C ASN A 328 -4.16 -28.92 -6.17
N LYS A 329 -4.87 -27.93 -6.72
CA LYS A 329 -5.40 -27.97 -8.10
C LYS A 329 -4.81 -26.92 -9.02
N GLY A 330 -4.24 -27.36 -10.14
CA GLY A 330 -3.83 -26.50 -11.25
C GLY A 330 -2.37 -26.09 -11.27
N GLN A 331 -1.50 -26.77 -10.50
CA GLN A 331 -0.05 -26.55 -10.48
C GLN A 331 0.58 -26.65 -11.88
N ASP A 332 0.15 -27.63 -12.70
CA ASP A 332 0.74 -27.86 -14.04
C ASP A 332 0.66 -26.66 -14.99
N ARG A 333 -0.27 -25.72 -14.76
CA ARG A 333 -0.38 -24.47 -15.53
C ARG A 333 0.82 -23.53 -15.34
N TYR A 334 1.62 -23.77 -14.32
CA TYR A 334 2.81 -23.01 -13.98
C TYR A 334 4.10 -23.69 -14.40
N ARG A 335 4.05 -24.91 -14.96
CA ARG A 335 5.22 -25.54 -15.58
C ARG A 335 5.57 -24.78 -16.86
N THR A 336 6.85 -24.48 -17.03
CA THR A 336 7.41 -23.78 -18.18
C THR A 336 8.51 -24.64 -18.78
N TYR A 337 8.66 -24.59 -20.10
CA TYR A 337 9.64 -25.39 -20.82
C TYR A 337 10.44 -24.49 -21.75
N ASP A 338 11.72 -24.76 -21.85
CA ASP A 338 12.61 -24.04 -22.73
C ASP A 338 12.39 -24.44 -24.20
N ARG A 339 13.21 -23.88 -25.10
CA ARG A 339 13.13 -24.18 -26.55
C ARG A 339 13.50 -25.63 -26.91
N TYR A 340 14.15 -26.36 -26.01
CA TYR A 340 14.56 -27.76 -26.18
C TYR A 340 13.57 -28.75 -25.55
N GLY A 341 12.54 -28.25 -24.86
CA GLY A 341 11.55 -29.05 -24.17
C GLY A 341 11.98 -29.47 -22.75
N GLU A 342 13.06 -28.90 -22.22
CA GLU A 342 13.48 -29.10 -20.84
C GLU A 342 12.64 -28.22 -19.91
N GLU A 343 12.18 -28.77 -18.77
CA GLU A 343 11.39 -28.00 -17.81
C GLU A 343 12.27 -26.94 -17.12
N GLU A 344 11.88 -25.68 -17.27
CA GLU A 344 12.54 -24.55 -16.61
C GLU A 344 12.08 -24.41 -15.17
N THR A 345 12.93 -23.83 -14.31
CA THR A 345 12.58 -23.51 -12.93
C THR A 345 11.36 -22.59 -12.90
N SER A 346 10.30 -23.04 -12.23
CA SER A 346 9.08 -22.29 -12.02
C SER A 346 8.54 -22.50 -10.60
N VAL A 347 7.47 -21.80 -10.24
CA VAL A 347 6.77 -22.06 -8.97
C VAL A 347 6.36 -23.54 -8.85
N ALA A 348 5.99 -24.19 -9.95
CA ALA A 348 5.60 -25.59 -9.95
C ALA A 348 6.76 -26.56 -9.68
N THR A 349 8.00 -26.19 -10.03
CA THR A 349 9.19 -26.99 -9.71
C THR A 349 9.75 -26.66 -8.34
N THR A 350 9.44 -25.47 -7.78
CA THR A 350 9.89 -25.03 -6.45
C THR A 350 9.00 -25.51 -5.32
N TYR A 351 7.67 -25.46 -5.50
CA TYR A 351 6.71 -25.96 -4.51
C TYR A 351 5.66 -26.89 -5.15
N ASN A 352 5.52 -28.10 -4.60
CA ASN A 352 4.50 -29.07 -4.97
C ASN A 352 3.08 -28.60 -4.61
N ALA A 353 2.09 -29.16 -5.31
CA ALA A 353 0.69 -28.92 -4.98
C ALA A 353 0.35 -29.50 -3.60
N GLY A 354 -0.28 -28.69 -2.74
CA GLY A 354 -0.72 -29.12 -1.40
C GLY A 354 0.36 -29.17 -0.31
N GLU A 355 1.62 -28.90 -0.63
CA GLU A 355 2.71 -28.95 0.36
C GLU A 355 2.88 -27.64 1.14
N GLU A 356 3.64 -27.71 2.23
CA GLU A 356 4.08 -26.56 3.02
C GLU A 356 4.94 -25.59 2.19
N VAL A 357 4.54 -24.32 2.17
CA VAL A 357 5.34 -23.24 1.59
C VAL A 357 6.29 -22.70 2.66
N LEU A 358 7.53 -23.20 2.67
CA LEU A 358 8.56 -22.74 3.62
C LEU A 358 8.78 -21.23 3.56
N ASN A 359 9.17 -20.64 4.69
CA ASN A 359 9.40 -19.21 4.87
C ASN A 359 8.17 -18.31 4.72
N SER A 360 6.97 -18.88 4.64
CA SER A 360 5.74 -18.09 4.66
C SER A 360 5.29 -17.67 6.07
N SER A 361 5.97 -18.16 7.12
CA SER A 361 5.64 -17.86 8.51
C SER A 361 5.76 -16.38 8.89
N SER A 362 4.81 -15.96 9.72
CA SER A 362 4.78 -14.64 10.35
C SER A 362 4.24 -14.76 11.77
N LYS A 363 4.95 -14.16 12.73
CA LYS A 363 4.53 -14.02 14.11
C LYS A 363 4.63 -12.56 14.53
N THR A 364 3.53 -11.96 14.97
CA THR A 364 3.44 -10.54 15.29
C THR A 364 2.86 -10.31 16.68
N GLN A 365 3.33 -9.25 17.32
CA GLN A 365 2.76 -8.68 18.53
C GLN A 365 2.58 -7.18 18.31
N SER A 366 1.41 -6.66 18.67
CA SER A 366 1.09 -5.24 18.51
C SER A 366 0.46 -4.65 19.76
N TRP A 367 0.82 -3.41 20.06
CA TRP A 367 0.30 -2.62 21.17
C TRP A 367 -0.24 -1.30 20.63
N LEU A 368 -1.33 -0.83 21.22
CA LEU A 368 -1.95 0.45 20.93
C LEU A 368 -2.37 1.11 22.24
N LEU A 369 -2.02 2.39 22.40
CA LEU A 369 -2.53 3.25 23.46
C LEU A 369 -2.96 4.57 22.81
N LYS A 370 -4.21 4.97 23.02
CA LYS A 370 -4.75 6.24 22.54
C LYS A 370 -5.43 6.97 23.69
N THR A 371 -5.23 8.27 23.74
CA THR A 371 -5.89 9.16 24.70
C THR A 371 -6.40 10.37 23.95
N THR A 372 -7.67 10.71 24.09
CA THR A 372 -8.23 11.97 23.59
C THR A 372 -8.59 12.85 24.78
N LEU A 373 -8.08 14.08 24.84
CA LEU A 373 -8.42 15.05 25.88
C LEU A 373 -9.33 16.14 25.27
N ARG A 374 -10.35 16.55 26.01
CA ARG A 374 -11.32 17.59 25.63
C ARG A 374 -11.34 18.69 26.70
N PRO A 375 -10.34 19.59 26.70
CA PRO A 375 -10.17 20.58 27.77
C PRO A 375 -11.22 21.70 27.73
N ALA A 376 -11.84 21.95 26.59
CA ALA A 376 -12.88 22.95 26.36
C ALA A 376 -13.69 22.61 25.11
N ASP A 377 -14.86 23.24 24.94
CA ASP A 377 -15.73 23.02 23.79
C ASP A 377 -15.02 23.33 22.47
N GLY A 378 -15.18 22.45 21.48
CA GLY A 378 -14.51 22.56 20.18
C GLY A 378 -13.02 22.22 20.20
N HIS A 379 -12.39 21.99 21.36
CA HIS A 379 -10.97 21.62 21.48
C HIS A 379 -10.80 20.12 21.74
N SER A 380 -9.89 19.48 21.00
CA SER A 380 -9.47 18.10 21.28
C SER A 380 -7.97 17.91 21.09
N PHE A 381 -7.36 17.09 21.96
CA PHE A 381 -5.97 16.64 21.84
C PHE A 381 -5.94 15.11 21.78
N ASP A 382 -5.56 14.55 20.64
CA ASP A 382 -5.41 13.12 20.44
C ASP A 382 -3.93 12.72 20.56
N LEU A 383 -3.62 11.89 21.55
CA LEU A 383 -2.32 11.29 21.76
C LEU A 383 -2.39 9.81 21.40
N GLY A 384 -1.39 9.30 20.69
CA GLY A 384 -1.33 7.91 20.27
C GLY A 384 0.07 7.35 20.39
N TYR A 385 0.15 6.11 20.85
CA TYR A 385 1.33 5.26 20.79
C TYR A 385 0.94 3.91 20.18
N ARG A 386 1.72 3.46 19.20
CA ARG A 386 1.57 2.13 18.61
C ARG A 386 2.93 1.47 18.51
N ARG A 387 2.97 0.17 18.80
CA ARG A 387 4.12 -0.68 18.53
C ARG A 387 3.73 -1.88 17.70
N TYR A 388 4.54 -2.20 16.70
CA TYR A 388 4.52 -3.46 15.96
C TYR A 388 5.86 -4.18 16.18
N ASP A 389 5.82 -5.46 16.54
CA ASP A 389 6.99 -6.31 16.73
C ASP A 389 6.74 -7.64 15.99
N GLY A 390 7.46 -7.89 14.91
CA GLY A 390 7.23 -9.02 14.00
C GLY A 390 8.48 -9.84 13.74
N ARG A 391 8.33 -11.17 13.77
CA ARG A 391 9.32 -12.16 13.30
C ARG A 391 8.78 -12.90 12.09
N ILE A 392 9.47 -12.81 10.96
CA ILE A 392 8.89 -13.18 9.66
C ILE A 392 9.90 -13.93 8.79
N GLY A 393 9.46 -14.95 8.05
CA GLY A 393 10.26 -15.69 7.07
C GLY A 393 10.58 -14.91 5.80
N GLU A 394 10.84 -13.61 5.90
CA GLU A 394 11.14 -12.78 4.75
C GLU A 394 12.49 -13.14 4.12
N ILE A 395 12.48 -13.46 2.82
CA ILE A 395 13.67 -13.81 2.05
C ILE A 395 13.79 -12.91 0.82
N MET A 396 15.01 -12.72 0.33
CA MET A 396 15.24 -12.12 -0.97
C MET A 396 14.57 -12.97 -2.08
N PRO A 397 13.57 -12.47 -2.82
CA PRO A 397 12.86 -13.27 -3.82
C PRO A 397 13.77 -13.91 -4.88
N SER A 398 14.89 -13.25 -5.22
CA SER A 398 15.87 -13.81 -6.15
C SER A 398 16.57 -15.06 -5.67
N ASP A 399 16.66 -15.30 -4.36
CA ASP A 399 17.22 -16.54 -3.84
C ASP A 399 16.24 -17.70 -4.03
N ILE A 400 14.92 -17.42 -3.96
CA ILE A 400 13.86 -18.41 -4.14
C ILE A 400 13.84 -18.92 -5.59
N PHE A 401 13.96 -18.05 -6.60
CA PHE A 401 13.85 -18.47 -8.00
C PHE A 401 15.18 -18.84 -8.70
N ARG A 402 16.32 -18.26 -8.31
CA ARG A 402 17.61 -18.52 -9.00
C ARG A 402 18.23 -19.86 -8.66
N PHE A 403 17.90 -20.40 -7.50
CA PHE A 403 18.50 -21.62 -6.96
C PHE A 403 17.41 -22.64 -6.64
N GLY A 404 16.29 -22.65 -7.38
CA GLY A 404 15.14 -23.52 -7.16
C GLY A 404 15.39 -25.03 -7.20
N THR A 405 16.65 -25.46 -7.29
CA THR A 405 17.13 -26.86 -7.17
C THR A 405 18.02 -27.11 -5.93
N GLY A 406 18.31 -26.10 -5.11
CA GLY A 406 18.81 -26.31 -3.75
C GLY A 406 17.60 -26.54 -2.85
N GLY A 407 17.38 -27.78 -2.41
CA GLY A 407 16.19 -28.23 -1.65
C GLY A 407 15.63 -27.19 -0.69
N ILE A 408 14.30 -27.09 -0.64
CA ILE A 408 13.54 -26.01 0.00
C ILE A 408 14.12 -25.71 1.40
N TYR A 409 14.74 -24.54 1.54
CA TYR A 409 15.41 -24.15 2.78
C TYR A 409 14.47 -23.35 3.67
N GLN A 410 14.45 -23.66 4.96
CA GLN A 410 13.89 -22.75 5.97
C GLN A 410 15.02 -21.85 6.50
N TYR A 411 14.86 -20.54 6.33
CA TYR A 411 15.81 -19.52 6.81
C TYR A 411 15.43 -19.06 8.24
N PRO A 412 16.39 -18.47 8.98
CA PRO A 412 16.09 -17.79 10.23
C PRO A 412 15.14 -16.63 9.97
N LEU A 413 14.24 -16.40 10.92
CA LEU A 413 13.24 -15.35 10.78
C LEU A 413 13.88 -13.96 10.91
N GLY A 414 13.53 -13.07 9.99
CA GLY A 414 13.81 -11.65 10.09
C GLY A 414 13.06 -11.00 11.24
N HIS A 415 13.51 -9.83 11.68
CA HIS A 415 12.90 -9.07 12.77
C HIS A 415 12.60 -7.64 12.34
N THR A 416 11.37 -7.20 12.56
CA THR A 416 10.93 -5.83 12.30
C THR A 416 10.24 -5.29 13.54
N ARG A 417 10.75 -4.19 14.09
CA ARG A 417 10.14 -3.44 15.20
C ARG A 417 9.86 -2.02 14.78
N ILE A 418 8.64 -1.54 15.01
CA ILE A 418 8.22 -0.18 14.67
C ILE A 418 7.49 0.42 15.87
N ASP A 419 7.98 1.55 16.36
CA ASP A 419 7.36 2.37 17.39
C ASP A 419 6.88 3.69 16.74
N THR A 420 5.60 4.02 16.89
CA THR A 420 5.01 5.25 16.38
C THR A 420 4.33 6.03 17.49
N TYR A 421 4.60 7.34 17.54
CA TYR A 421 3.99 8.31 18.44
C TYR A 421 3.26 9.36 17.60
N THR A 422 2.05 9.72 18.00
CA THR A 422 1.23 10.75 17.34
C THR A 422 0.66 11.70 18.37
N ALA A 423 0.65 13.00 18.05
CA ALA A 423 -0.06 14.04 18.79
C ALA A 423 -0.83 14.88 17.77
N ARG A 424 -2.13 15.05 17.97
CA ARG A 424 -2.98 15.88 17.13
C ARG A 424 -3.80 16.81 18.00
N TYR A 425 -3.93 18.06 17.57
CA TYR A 425 -4.82 19.04 18.14
C TYR A 425 -5.86 19.42 17.09
N ASN A 426 -7.13 19.35 17.45
CA ASN A 426 -8.23 19.83 16.61
C ASN A 426 -8.95 20.96 17.32
N TYR A 427 -9.29 22.00 16.57
CA TYR A 427 -10.13 23.11 17.01
C TYR A 427 -11.25 23.37 16.00
N LEU A 428 -12.47 23.04 16.42
CA LEU A 428 -13.69 23.15 15.63
C LEU A 428 -14.76 23.89 16.46
N PRO A 429 -14.72 25.23 16.48
CA PRO A 429 -15.73 26.05 17.17
C PRO A 429 -17.09 25.97 16.46
N ALA A 430 -18.16 25.77 17.23
CA ALA A 430 -19.52 25.62 16.68
C ALA A 430 -20.03 26.86 15.92
N ASP A 431 -19.63 28.05 16.36
CA ASP A 431 -20.16 29.32 15.84
C ASP A 431 -19.22 30.03 14.85
N ASN A 432 -18.16 29.37 14.38
CA ASN A 432 -17.22 29.96 13.43
C ASN A 432 -16.89 29.03 12.26
N PRO A 433 -17.61 29.15 11.12
CA PRO A 433 -17.42 28.28 9.95
C PRO A 433 -16.08 28.51 9.23
N LEU A 434 -15.32 29.54 9.61
CA LEU A 434 -14.01 29.84 9.03
C LEU A 434 -12.89 28.99 9.65
N LEU A 435 -13.15 28.35 10.80
CA LEU A 435 -12.15 27.61 11.57
C LEU A 435 -12.54 26.13 11.67
N ASP A 436 -11.69 25.30 11.09
CA ASP A 436 -11.69 23.84 11.17
C ASP A 436 -10.22 23.45 11.17
N LEU A 437 -9.57 23.72 12.31
CA LEU A 437 -8.12 23.72 12.43
C LEU A 437 -7.65 22.36 12.95
N THR A 438 -6.73 21.74 12.23
CA THR A 438 -6.02 20.54 12.68
C THR A 438 -4.52 20.80 12.66
N ALA A 439 -3.84 20.52 13.77
CA ALA A 439 -2.39 20.49 13.85
C ALA A 439 -1.94 19.10 14.30
N ASP A 440 -0.99 18.50 13.61
CA ASP A 440 -0.50 17.16 13.94
C ASP A 440 1.03 17.08 13.95
N LEU A 441 1.54 16.19 14.79
CA LEU A 441 2.95 15.82 14.88
C LEU A 441 3.04 14.31 15.10
N TRP A 442 3.98 13.67 14.42
CA TRP A 442 4.22 12.25 14.56
C TRP A 442 5.71 11.92 14.47
N LEU A 443 6.09 10.83 15.13
CA LEU A 443 7.43 10.25 15.12
C LEU A 443 7.30 8.74 14.92
N THR A 444 8.01 8.19 13.95
CA THR A 444 8.13 6.74 13.74
C THR A 444 9.60 6.34 13.80
N ASP A 445 9.94 5.39 14.66
CA ASP A 445 11.25 4.74 14.75
C ASP A 445 11.07 3.27 14.33
N ALA A 446 11.71 2.90 13.21
CA ALA A 446 11.63 1.56 12.66
C ALA A 446 13.01 0.90 12.62
N GLN A 447 13.09 -0.34 13.10
CA GLN A 447 14.28 -1.17 13.09
C GLN A 447 13.97 -2.47 12.36
N THR A 448 14.75 -2.75 11.31
CA THR A 448 14.58 -3.95 10.48
C THR A 448 15.88 -4.73 10.37
N SER A 449 15.80 -6.03 10.55
CA SER A 449 16.90 -6.99 10.44
C SER A 449 16.45 -8.09 9.49
N GLN A 450 16.85 -8.01 8.23
CA GLN A 450 16.37 -8.90 7.17
C GLN A 450 17.55 -9.58 6.45
N LEU A 451 17.35 -10.82 6.00
CA LEU A 451 18.34 -11.58 5.22
C LEU A 451 18.27 -11.19 3.74
N SER A 452 18.65 -9.95 3.44
CA SER A 452 18.57 -9.36 2.10
C SER A 452 19.84 -8.60 1.68
N ALA A 453 20.99 -8.83 2.34
CA ALA A 453 22.26 -8.20 1.97
C ALA A 453 22.92 -8.90 0.76
N TRP A 454 23.89 -8.24 0.11
CA TRP A 454 24.68 -8.79 -1.02
C TRP A 454 25.34 -10.14 -0.73
N SER A 455 25.67 -10.41 0.54
CA SER A 455 26.28 -11.66 0.99
C SER A 455 25.29 -12.68 1.57
N ALA A 456 23.99 -12.41 1.50
CA ALA A 456 22.94 -13.38 1.82
C ALA A 456 22.98 -14.54 0.80
N PRO A 457 22.80 -15.80 1.26
CA PRO A 457 23.69 -16.86 0.83
C PRO A 457 23.36 -17.45 -0.53
N ALA A 458 24.41 -17.56 -1.36
CA ALA A 458 24.59 -18.73 -2.22
C ALA A 458 24.55 -19.96 -1.30
N SER A 459 23.54 -20.81 -1.48
CA SER A 459 23.24 -22.04 -0.73
C SER A 459 24.32 -22.50 0.28
N GLN A 460 23.97 -22.46 1.56
CA GLN A 460 24.71 -22.97 2.73
C GLN A 460 25.97 -22.22 3.19
N ALA A 461 26.58 -21.37 2.36
CA ALA A 461 27.77 -20.62 2.78
C ALA A 461 27.40 -19.17 3.16
N TYR A 462 27.78 -18.76 4.37
CA TYR A 462 27.71 -17.38 4.91
C TYR A 462 26.35 -16.94 5.46
N ARG A 463 25.93 -17.54 6.58
CA ARG A 463 25.19 -16.82 7.64
C ARG A 463 26.21 -16.13 8.55
N THR A 464 26.80 -15.04 8.09
CA THR A 464 27.60 -14.17 8.95
C THR A 464 26.79 -12.92 9.28
N ASP A 465 27.22 -12.14 10.27
CA ASP A 465 26.58 -10.84 10.55
C ASP A 465 26.51 -9.91 9.32
N ARG A 466 27.34 -10.15 8.30
CA ARG A 466 27.36 -9.40 7.04
C ARG A 466 26.20 -9.72 6.09
N SER A 467 25.50 -10.83 6.30
CA SER A 467 24.37 -11.29 5.47
C SER A 467 23.05 -10.62 5.87
N TRP A 468 23.02 -9.96 7.02
CA TRP A 468 21.86 -9.26 7.56
C TRP A 468 21.87 -7.78 7.19
N ALA A 469 20.81 -7.32 6.53
CA ALA A 469 20.53 -5.91 6.35
C ALA A 469 19.86 -5.34 7.61
N ARG A 470 20.67 -4.82 8.54
CA ARG A 470 20.22 -4.23 9.81
C ARG A 470 20.12 -2.70 9.72
N GLN A 471 18.93 -2.21 9.43
CA GLN A 471 18.65 -0.79 9.16
C GLN A 471 17.77 -0.19 10.26
N ALA A 472 18.02 1.08 10.58
CA ALA A 472 17.18 1.93 11.41
C ALA A 472 16.69 3.12 10.55
N ASN A 473 15.39 3.37 10.57
CA ASN A 473 14.76 4.49 9.89
C ASN A 473 13.95 5.30 10.89
N ARG A 474 14.33 6.56 11.11
CA ARG A 474 13.61 7.49 11.96
C ARG A 474 12.95 8.56 11.10
N ARG A 475 11.65 8.73 11.27
CA ARG A 475 10.87 9.74 10.57
C ARG A 475 10.08 10.60 11.54
N THR A 476 10.16 11.91 11.36
CA THR A 476 9.34 12.89 12.07
C THR A 476 8.56 13.68 11.03
N GLY A 477 7.27 13.87 11.23
CA GLY A 477 6.48 14.73 10.37
C GLY A 477 5.36 15.40 11.12
N GLY A 478 4.71 16.33 10.47
CA GLY A 478 3.60 17.06 11.04
C GLY A 478 2.94 17.95 10.02
N GLY A 479 1.77 18.46 10.40
CA GLY A 479 0.91 19.23 9.53
C GLY A 479 0.13 20.29 10.28
N LEU A 480 -0.31 21.29 9.52
CA LEU A 480 -1.30 22.27 9.93
C LEU A 480 -2.29 22.39 8.79
N ALA A 481 -3.57 22.21 9.06
CA ALA A 481 -4.64 22.35 8.09
C ALA A 481 -5.76 23.20 8.65
N ASN A 482 -6.39 24.02 7.81
CA ASN A 482 -7.61 24.73 8.14
C ASN A 482 -8.59 24.67 6.98
N THR A 483 -9.86 24.39 7.27
CA THR A 483 -10.96 24.53 6.31
C THR A 483 -11.83 25.73 6.70
N SER A 484 -12.02 26.67 5.78
CA SER A 484 -12.93 27.81 5.93
C SER A 484 -14.12 27.67 4.99
N ARG A 485 -15.33 27.83 5.51
CA ARG A 485 -16.58 27.79 4.75
C ARG A 485 -17.20 29.19 4.76
N ILE A 486 -17.51 29.71 3.58
CA ILE A 486 -17.98 31.08 3.37
C ILE A 486 -19.21 31.03 2.48
N SER A 487 -20.36 31.42 3.03
CA SER A 487 -21.59 31.59 2.26
C SER A 487 -21.64 33.00 1.66
N THR A 488 -21.95 33.10 0.37
CA THR A 488 -22.08 34.38 -0.34
C THR A 488 -23.37 34.42 -1.15
N ASP A 489 -23.81 35.63 -1.54
CA ASP A 489 -24.98 35.81 -2.43
C ASP A 489 -24.82 35.12 -3.80
N TYR A 490 -23.59 34.76 -4.17
CA TYR A 490 -23.25 34.13 -5.44
C TYR A 490 -22.95 32.63 -5.31
N GLY A 491 -23.12 32.04 -4.12
CA GLY A 491 -22.91 30.62 -3.87
C GLY A 491 -22.00 30.35 -2.67
N GLU A 492 -21.79 29.06 -2.40
CA GLU A 492 -20.97 28.59 -1.28
C GLU A 492 -19.51 28.44 -1.69
N LEU A 493 -18.60 28.89 -0.82
CA LEU A 493 -17.16 28.75 -0.98
C LEU A 493 -16.59 27.90 0.16
N LYS A 494 -15.70 26.97 -0.17
CA LYS A 494 -14.91 26.23 0.81
C LYS A 494 -13.44 26.32 0.45
N LEU A 495 -12.64 26.87 1.37
CA LEU A 495 -11.21 27.04 1.24
C LEU A 495 -10.49 26.11 2.19
N ASP A 496 -9.80 25.11 1.64
CA ASP A 496 -8.88 24.24 2.38
C ASP A 496 -7.46 24.79 2.21
N LEU A 497 -6.76 25.03 3.32
CA LEU A 497 -5.35 25.42 3.36
C LEU A 497 -4.56 24.45 4.23
N GLY A 498 -3.37 24.07 3.77
CA GLY A 498 -2.55 23.09 4.49
C GLY A 498 -1.05 23.31 4.33
N GLY A 499 -0.31 23.11 5.42
CA GLY A 499 1.15 23.00 5.46
C GLY A 499 1.56 21.64 6.03
N SER A 500 2.65 21.06 5.53
CA SER A 500 3.19 19.80 6.06
C SER A 500 4.70 19.76 5.93
N PHE A 501 5.35 19.05 6.85
CA PHE A 501 6.78 18.75 6.76
C PHE A 501 7.06 17.29 7.12
N GLN A 502 8.16 16.78 6.59
CA GLN A 502 8.69 15.46 6.92
C GLN A 502 10.21 15.48 6.93
N LEU A 503 10.80 14.85 7.95
CA LEU A 503 12.23 14.63 8.12
C LEU A 503 12.45 13.12 8.25
N GLU A 504 13.40 12.58 7.50
CA GLU A 504 13.76 11.16 7.49
C GLU A 504 15.27 10.99 7.64
N GLU A 505 15.68 10.07 8.50
CA GLU A 505 17.07 9.64 8.70
C GLU A 505 17.13 8.11 8.61
N LEU A 506 17.85 7.61 7.61
CA LEU A 506 18.11 6.19 7.40
C LEU A 506 19.58 5.92 7.75
N ARG A 507 19.84 4.90 8.57
CA ARG A 507 21.20 4.54 9.01
C ARG A 507 21.31 3.07 9.39
N PRO A 508 22.53 2.50 9.41
CA PRO A 508 22.77 1.21 10.05
C PRO A 508 22.32 1.20 11.52
N GLN A 509 21.83 0.07 12.02
CA GLN A 509 21.48 -0.07 13.44
C GLN A 509 22.72 0.05 14.35
N LYS A 510 22.51 0.43 15.62
CA LYS A 510 23.57 0.49 16.62
C LYS A 510 24.22 -0.89 16.78
N GLY A 511 25.54 -0.94 16.72
CA GLY A 511 26.32 -2.20 16.81
C GLY A 511 26.69 -2.81 15.46
N VAL A 512 26.15 -2.29 14.35
CA VAL A 512 26.68 -2.64 13.02
C VAL A 512 28.04 -1.95 12.84
N VAL A 513 29.09 -2.74 12.62
CA VAL A 513 30.45 -2.26 12.38
C VAL A 513 30.71 -2.24 10.88
N THR A 514 31.13 -1.09 10.36
CA THR A 514 31.63 -0.94 8.98
C THR A 514 33.15 -0.83 9.04
N THR A 515 33.86 -1.82 8.51
CA THR A 515 35.34 -1.84 8.48
C THR A 515 35.88 -1.05 7.29
N GLN A 516 37.20 -0.78 7.26
CA GLN A 516 37.84 -0.15 6.10
C GLN A 516 37.71 -1.01 4.83
N ASP A 517 37.82 -2.34 4.97
CA ASP A 517 37.53 -3.34 3.94
C ASP A 517 36.11 -3.21 3.37
N ASP A 518 35.13 -2.93 4.23
CA ASP A 518 33.76 -2.73 3.80
C ASP A 518 33.62 -1.42 3.00
N ILE A 519 34.28 -0.33 3.43
CA ILE A 519 34.25 0.95 2.71
C ILE A 519 34.96 0.81 1.35
N ASN A 520 36.16 0.25 1.31
CA ASN A 520 36.98 0.09 0.10
C ASN A 520 36.29 -0.80 -0.94
N ALA A 521 35.51 -1.77 -0.49
CA ALA A 521 34.72 -2.65 -1.34
C ALA A 521 33.28 -2.16 -1.59
N ASN A 522 32.90 -0.97 -1.12
CA ASN A 522 31.54 -0.43 -1.22
C ASN A 522 30.45 -1.37 -0.63
N ARG A 523 30.79 -2.07 0.46
CA ARG A 523 29.92 -2.95 1.25
C ARG A 523 29.32 -2.25 2.46
N SER A 524 28.98 -0.97 2.33
CA SER A 524 28.33 -0.20 3.39
C SER A 524 26.81 -0.26 3.29
N LEU A 525 26.14 -0.45 4.42
CA LEU A 525 24.70 -0.26 4.52
C LEU A 525 24.34 1.20 4.22
N ARG A 526 23.18 1.43 3.61
CA ARG A 526 22.73 2.76 3.21
C ARG A 526 22.59 3.68 4.43
N GLU A 527 23.04 4.91 4.28
CA GLU A 527 22.95 5.97 5.29
C GLU A 527 22.63 7.29 4.59
N GLY A 528 21.53 7.94 4.96
CA GLY A 528 21.07 9.15 4.27
C GLY A 528 20.03 9.92 5.05
N SER A 529 19.84 11.19 4.71
CA SER A 529 18.79 12.03 5.30
C SER A 529 17.99 12.77 4.25
N ARG A 530 16.69 12.97 4.52
CA ARG A 530 15.73 13.61 3.62
C ARG A 530 14.82 14.55 4.38
N GLN A 531 14.53 15.69 3.78
CA GLN A 531 13.67 16.74 4.31
C GLN A 531 12.68 17.14 3.22
N GLU A 532 11.41 17.28 3.57
CA GLU A 532 10.32 17.68 2.69
C GLU A 532 9.46 18.72 3.40
N PHE A 533 9.11 19.78 2.69
CA PHE A 533 8.20 20.83 3.14
C PHE A 533 7.19 21.10 2.04
N SER A 534 5.91 21.15 2.40
CA SER A 534 4.86 21.37 1.42
C SER A 534 3.78 22.31 1.93
N PHE A 535 3.26 23.11 1.01
CA PHE A 535 2.10 23.97 1.20
C PHE A 535 1.06 23.63 0.14
N ASN A 536 -0.22 23.57 0.52
CA ASN A 536 -1.32 23.28 -0.38
C ASN A 536 -2.51 24.19 -0.10
N GLY A 537 -3.32 24.39 -1.14
CA GLY A 537 -4.58 25.10 -1.05
C GLY A 537 -5.58 24.58 -2.08
N LYS A 538 -6.86 24.55 -1.72
CA LYS A 538 -7.97 24.18 -2.59
C LYS A 538 -9.17 25.07 -2.30
N LEU A 539 -9.75 25.65 -3.35
CA LEU A 539 -11.00 26.39 -3.30
C LEU A 539 -12.07 25.58 -4.02
N GLU A 540 -13.15 25.27 -3.33
CA GLU A 540 -14.40 24.75 -3.90
C GLU A 540 -15.42 25.88 -3.96
N TYR A 541 -16.14 25.97 -5.07
CA TYR A 541 -17.16 26.98 -5.33
C TYR A 541 -18.41 26.31 -5.90
N GLN A 542 -19.53 26.52 -5.22
CA GLN A 542 -20.84 25.99 -5.61
C GLN A 542 -21.78 27.16 -5.95
N PRO A 543 -21.75 27.67 -7.20
CA PRO A 543 -22.60 28.80 -7.62
C PRO A 543 -24.09 28.46 -7.62
N VAL A 544 -24.42 27.19 -7.85
CA VAL A 544 -25.78 26.63 -7.81
C VAL A 544 -25.70 25.21 -7.25
N GLN A 545 -26.80 24.71 -6.70
CA GLN A 545 -26.83 23.38 -6.06
C GLN A 545 -26.26 22.27 -6.94
N ARG A 546 -26.54 22.30 -8.25
CA ARG A 546 -26.13 21.26 -9.21
C ARG A 546 -24.71 21.35 -9.73
N LEU A 547 -23.95 22.40 -9.42
CA LEU A 547 -22.63 22.64 -10.01
C LEU A 547 -21.61 22.93 -8.92
N THR A 548 -20.56 22.12 -8.84
CA THR A 548 -19.38 22.40 -8.02
C THR A 548 -18.17 22.55 -8.91
N LEU A 549 -17.48 23.67 -8.78
CA LEU A 549 -16.18 23.93 -9.38
C LEU A 549 -15.13 23.89 -8.28
N TRP A 550 -13.96 23.32 -8.55
CA TRP A 550 -12.87 23.41 -7.60
C TRP A 550 -11.52 23.56 -8.29
N GLY A 551 -10.62 24.27 -7.64
CA GLY A 551 -9.27 24.55 -8.12
C GLY A 551 -8.30 24.70 -6.97
N GLY A 552 -7.06 24.27 -7.17
CA GLY A 552 -6.05 24.30 -6.12
C GLY A 552 -4.69 23.88 -6.62
N GLY A 553 -3.76 23.77 -5.67
CA GLY A 553 -2.43 23.28 -5.95
C GLY A 553 -1.62 23.01 -4.70
N ARG A 554 -0.55 22.24 -4.88
CA ARG A 554 0.45 21.92 -3.86
C ARG A 554 1.83 22.34 -4.35
N TYR A 555 2.56 23.07 -3.54
CA TYR A 555 3.99 23.30 -3.72
C TYR A 555 4.77 22.44 -2.73
N THR A 556 5.76 21.71 -3.21
CA THR A 556 6.64 20.87 -2.38
C THR A 556 8.09 21.22 -2.65
N HIS A 557 8.88 21.43 -1.60
CA HIS A 557 10.33 21.57 -1.65
C HIS A 557 10.98 20.44 -0.88
N TYR A 558 12.12 19.95 -1.37
CA TYR A 558 12.84 18.87 -0.72
C TYR A 558 14.35 19.04 -0.77
N ARG A 559 15.01 18.36 0.17
CA ARG A 559 16.46 18.16 0.18
C ARG A 559 16.76 16.75 0.66
N SER A 560 17.70 16.08 0.01
CA SER A 560 18.23 14.78 0.42
C SER A 560 19.75 14.82 0.41
N LYS A 561 20.36 13.99 1.25
CA LYS A 561 21.81 13.84 1.35
C LYS A 561 22.15 12.38 1.57
N ASP A 562 23.06 11.86 0.75
CA ASP A 562 23.71 10.57 0.96
C ASP A 562 24.91 10.77 1.90
N HIS A 563 25.03 9.91 2.91
CA HIS A 563 26.15 9.93 3.85
C HIS A 563 27.18 8.84 3.58
N VAL A 564 26.92 7.94 2.63
CA VAL A 564 27.83 6.87 2.22
C VAL A 564 28.81 7.38 1.17
N ALA A 565 30.11 7.22 1.43
CA ALA A 565 31.15 7.52 0.44
C ALA A 565 31.35 6.32 -0.49
N ASN A 566 31.49 6.57 -1.80
CA ASN A 566 31.83 5.53 -2.76
C ASN A 566 33.35 5.50 -2.97
N ALA A 567 33.98 4.37 -2.66
CA ALA A 567 35.39 4.12 -2.88
C ALA A 567 35.66 3.70 -4.33
N THR A 568 36.67 4.28 -4.95
CA THR A 568 37.17 3.90 -6.27
C THR A 568 38.66 3.58 -6.17
N ALA A 569 39.04 2.38 -6.58
CA ALA A 569 40.43 1.95 -6.54
C ALA A 569 41.28 2.78 -7.52
N ARG A 570 42.37 3.37 -7.00
CA ARG A 570 43.43 3.97 -7.83
C ARG A 570 44.34 2.84 -8.30
N ARG A 571 44.54 2.76 -9.61
CA ARG A 571 45.35 1.71 -10.23
C ARG A 571 46.48 2.31 -11.03
N GLU A 572 47.67 1.78 -10.81
CA GLU A 572 48.91 2.17 -11.50
C GLU A 572 49.61 0.94 -12.04
N GLU A 573 50.29 1.07 -13.17
CA GLU A 573 51.20 0.03 -13.65
C GLU A 573 52.49 0.13 -12.85
N ARG A 574 52.83 -0.94 -12.12
CA ARG A 574 54.04 -1.01 -11.32
C ARG A 574 54.73 -2.35 -11.51
N GLU A 575 56.06 -2.30 -11.55
CA GLU A 575 56.88 -3.49 -11.39
C GLU A 575 56.76 -3.99 -9.94
N HIS A 576 56.46 -5.28 -9.77
CA HIS A 576 56.30 -5.91 -8.48
C HIS A 576 56.56 -7.42 -8.56
N ARG A 577 56.81 -8.04 -7.41
CA ARG A 577 56.79 -9.50 -7.23
C ARG A 577 55.62 -9.85 -6.32
N TYR A 578 54.90 -10.93 -6.65
CA TYR A 578 54.00 -11.56 -5.67
C TYR A 578 54.81 -12.44 -4.74
N VAL A 579 54.58 -12.28 -3.44
CA VAL A 579 55.09 -13.20 -2.43
C VAL A 579 53.88 -14.00 -1.95
N THR A 580 53.79 -15.25 -2.38
CA THR A 580 52.75 -16.18 -1.92
C THR A 580 53.13 -16.65 -0.53
N VAL A 581 52.18 -16.61 0.39
CA VAL A 581 52.34 -17.07 1.77
C VAL A 581 51.23 -18.05 2.08
N SER A 582 51.53 -19.14 2.78
CA SER A 582 50.53 -20.17 3.07
C SER A 582 50.68 -20.75 4.48
N ARG A 583 49.57 -21.28 4.97
CA ARG A 583 49.44 -22.11 6.18
C ARG A 583 48.47 -23.26 5.87
N PRO A 584 48.35 -24.30 6.73
CA PRO A 584 47.63 -25.54 6.38
C PRO A 584 46.22 -25.39 5.79
N ASP A 585 45.46 -24.35 6.20
CA ASP A 585 44.07 -24.14 5.78
C ASP A 585 43.82 -22.83 5.00
N ASP A 586 44.88 -22.08 4.64
CA ASP A 586 44.74 -20.73 4.10
C ASP A 586 45.97 -20.31 3.27
N TYR A 587 45.78 -19.44 2.29
CA TYR A 587 46.87 -18.85 1.52
C TYR A 587 46.58 -17.38 1.20
N GLY A 588 47.63 -16.61 0.96
CA GLY A 588 47.53 -15.21 0.60
C GLY A 588 48.77 -14.70 -0.13
N TYR A 589 48.77 -13.41 -0.40
CA TYR A 589 49.79 -12.74 -1.19
C TYR A 589 50.27 -11.48 -0.46
N LEU A 590 51.53 -11.14 -0.64
CA LEU A 590 52.08 -9.80 -0.45
C LEU A 590 52.54 -9.25 -1.80
N MET A 591 52.52 -7.93 -1.96
CA MET A 591 53.17 -7.28 -3.11
C MET A 591 54.48 -6.66 -2.67
N TRP A 592 55.59 -7.15 -3.24
CA TRP A 592 56.90 -6.56 -3.05
C TRP A 592 57.16 -5.58 -4.20
N PHE A 593 57.40 -4.31 -3.88
CA PHE A 593 57.78 -3.29 -4.85
C PHE A 593 59.30 -3.03 -4.79
N PRO A 594 59.96 -2.79 -5.94
CA PRO A 594 61.38 -2.46 -5.95
C PRO A 594 61.62 -1.06 -5.37
N ASP A 595 62.87 -0.80 -4.96
CA ASP A 595 63.32 0.52 -4.51
C ASP A 595 63.41 1.54 -5.67
N GLN A 596 63.88 2.75 -5.37
CA GLN A 596 64.02 3.83 -6.36
C GLN A 596 64.99 3.50 -7.51
N ASN A 597 65.84 2.49 -7.36
CA ASN A 597 66.79 2.01 -8.37
C ASN A 597 66.31 0.73 -9.09
N GLY A 598 65.07 0.31 -8.87
CA GLY A 598 64.51 -0.91 -9.48
C GLY A 598 64.97 -2.21 -8.81
N ARG A 599 65.51 -2.17 -7.57
CA ARG A 599 66.04 -3.35 -6.88
C ARG A 599 65.11 -3.82 -5.75
N TYR A 600 64.94 -5.14 -5.64
CA TYR A 600 64.25 -5.79 -4.53
C TYR A 600 65.24 -6.02 -3.39
N THR A 601 65.06 -5.32 -2.27
CA THR A 601 66.00 -5.34 -1.12
C THR A 601 65.25 -5.59 0.19
N ASP A 602 65.97 -5.99 1.24
CA ASP A 602 65.41 -6.15 2.59
C ASP A 602 64.68 -4.88 3.09
N ALA A 603 65.09 -3.70 2.63
CA ALA A 603 64.44 -2.43 2.98
C ALA A 603 63.02 -2.29 2.39
N THR A 604 62.70 -3.02 1.32
CA THR A 604 61.36 -3.00 0.69
C THR A 604 60.60 -4.32 0.82
N ASP A 605 61.19 -5.34 1.45
CA ASP A 605 60.60 -6.67 1.57
C ASP A 605 59.38 -6.66 2.51
N PRO A 606 58.16 -6.93 2.02
CA PRO A 606 56.96 -6.86 2.84
C PRO A 606 56.94 -7.89 3.99
N ARG A 607 57.73 -8.96 3.93
CA ARG A 607 57.82 -9.95 5.02
C ARG A 607 58.56 -9.38 6.23
N LEU A 608 59.59 -8.56 6.00
CA LEU A 608 60.41 -7.95 7.04
C LEU A 608 59.74 -6.72 7.66
N HIS A 609 58.90 -6.03 6.89
CA HIS A 609 58.18 -4.83 7.31
C HIS A 609 56.72 -5.09 7.71
N ASN A 610 56.40 -6.34 8.04
CA ASN A 610 55.08 -6.77 8.51
C ASN A 610 53.92 -6.32 7.58
N GLY A 611 54.13 -6.50 6.28
CA GLY A 611 53.16 -6.21 5.23
C GLY A 611 51.87 -7.00 5.38
N ILE A 612 50.82 -6.56 4.69
CA ILE A 612 49.48 -7.13 4.78
C ILE A 612 49.35 -8.31 3.83
N VAL A 613 49.09 -9.50 4.37
CA VAL A 613 48.75 -10.70 3.61
C VAL A 613 47.30 -10.59 3.17
N PHE A 614 47.08 -10.41 1.87
CA PHE A 614 45.75 -10.28 1.27
C PHE A 614 45.43 -11.49 0.37
N ASN A 615 44.15 -11.76 0.17
CA ASN A 615 43.67 -12.86 -0.70
C ASN A 615 42.97 -12.35 -1.97
N ASN A 616 42.76 -11.03 -2.09
CA ASN A 616 42.12 -10.41 -3.23
C ASN A 616 42.95 -9.21 -3.72
N THR A 617 43.48 -9.30 -4.93
CA THR A 617 44.32 -8.25 -5.55
C THR A 617 43.58 -6.93 -5.80
N ASN A 618 42.24 -6.93 -5.74
CA ASN A 618 41.44 -5.71 -5.77
C ASN A 618 41.43 -4.98 -4.42
N TYR A 619 41.79 -5.65 -3.32
CA TYR A 619 41.80 -5.12 -1.95
C TYR A 619 43.14 -5.42 -1.24
N PRO A 620 44.29 -5.01 -1.80
CA PRO A 620 45.61 -5.46 -1.32
C PRO A 620 46.04 -4.86 0.02
N PHE A 621 45.28 -3.91 0.57
CA PHE A 621 45.52 -3.30 1.87
C PHE A 621 44.64 -3.90 2.97
N GLU A 622 43.82 -4.89 2.62
CA GLU A 622 42.88 -5.55 3.52
C GLU A 622 43.35 -7.00 3.72
N GLY A 623 43.62 -7.37 4.97
CA GLY A 623 44.20 -8.67 5.27
C GLY A 623 44.83 -8.75 6.65
N THR A 624 45.61 -9.80 6.89
CA THR A 624 46.30 -10.02 8.17
C THR A 624 47.76 -9.60 8.05
N PRO A 625 48.33 -8.82 8.99
CA PRO A 625 49.75 -8.54 8.98
C PRO A 625 50.58 -9.83 8.96
N TYR A 626 51.67 -9.89 8.19
CA TYR A 626 52.45 -11.10 7.95
C TYR A 626 52.87 -11.82 9.24
N ASN A 627 53.30 -11.08 10.26
CA ASN A 627 53.71 -11.65 11.54
C ASN A 627 52.54 -12.27 12.34
N GLN A 628 51.31 -11.83 12.09
CA GLN A 628 50.10 -12.36 12.70
C GLN A 628 49.45 -13.47 11.87
N TYR A 629 49.77 -13.55 10.58
CA TYR A 629 49.20 -14.55 9.67
C TYR A 629 49.66 -15.97 10.02
N GLY A 630 50.87 -16.11 10.55
CA GLY A 630 51.44 -17.40 10.94
C GLY A 630 51.78 -18.28 9.73
N ALA A 631 52.41 -17.68 8.70
CA ALA A 631 52.83 -18.39 7.49
C ALA A 631 53.77 -19.57 7.85
N THR A 632 53.45 -20.76 7.34
CA THR A 632 54.31 -21.95 7.42
C THR A 632 55.19 -22.11 6.20
N ASP A 633 54.79 -21.53 5.06
CA ASP A 633 55.56 -21.52 3.82
C ASP A 633 55.40 -20.19 3.06
N THR A 634 56.46 -19.78 2.37
CA THR A 634 56.53 -18.49 1.67
C THR A 634 57.36 -18.61 0.38
N GLU A 635 56.73 -18.31 -0.76
CA GLU A 635 57.33 -18.37 -2.10
C GLU A 635 57.36 -16.97 -2.73
N VAL A 636 58.49 -16.58 -3.32
CA VAL A 636 58.64 -15.29 -4.03
C VAL A 636 58.62 -15.55 -5.53
N GLY A 637 57.61 -15.03 -6.22
CA GLY A 637 57.51 -15.11 -7.68
C GLY A 637 58.46 -14.16 -8.41
N ASP A 638 58.54 -14.35 -9.73
CA ASP A 638 59.32 -13.51 -10.64
C ASP A 638 58.81 -12.05 -10.70
N SER A 639 59.70 -11.14 -11.12
CA SER A 639 59.33 -9.74 -11.34
C SER A 639 58.38 -9.62 -12.53
N GLN A 640 57.31 -8.85 -12.37
CA GLN A 640 56.37 -8.55 -13.42
C GLN A 640 55.83 -7.12 -13.32
N VAL A 641 55.44 -6.55 -14.45
CA VAL A 641 54.69 -5.29 -14.51
C VAL A 641 53.21 -5.62 -14.47
N GLY A 642 52.50 -5.14 -13.45
CA GLY A 642 51.07 -5.36 -13.30
C GLY A 642 50.33 -4.11 -12.90
N ARG A 643 49.04 -4.07 -13.24
CA ARG A 643 48.12 -3.00 -12.86
C ARG A 643 47.62 -3.22 -11.43
N VAL A 644 48.36 -2.69 -10.46
CA VAL A 644 48.12 -2.88 -9.03
C VAL A 644 47.27 -1.75 -8.45
N VAL A 645 46.56 -2.04 -7.36
CA VAL A 645 45.86 -1.01 -6.58
C VAL A 645 46.85 -0.33 -5.64
N THR A 646 47.02 1.00 -5.78
CA THR A 646 47.97 1.81 -4.98
C THR A 646 47.27 2.63 -3.89
N GLY A 647 45.95 2.73 -3.94
CA GLY A 647 45.12 3.41 -2.94
C GLY A 647 43.68 3.53 -3.39
N TYR A 648 42.89 4.33 -2.67
CA TYR A 648 41.49 4.60 -3.00
C TYR A 648 41.23 6.12 -3.09
N THR A 649 40.36 6.52 -4.01
CA THR A 649 39.63 7.80 -3.92
C THR A 649 38.27 7.55 -3.32
N TYR A 650 37.80 8.46 -2.48
CA TYR A 650 36.43 8.42 -1.96
C TYR A 650 35.67 9.59 -2.56
N SER A 651 34.47 9.33 -3.10
CA SER A 651 33.57 10.41 -3.51
C SER A 651 33.12 11.20 -2.28
N GLY A 652 32.83 12.49 -2.49
CA GLY A 652 32.14 13.29 -1.48
C GLY A 652 30.71 12.79 -1.22
N LYS A 653 30.12 13.24 -0.12
CA LYS A 653 28.70 13.04 0.19
C LYS A 653 27.83 13.84 -0.78
N ASP A 654 26.99 13.16 -1.57
CA ASP A 654 26.11 13.81 -2.55
C ASP A 654 24.86 14.40 -1.89
N SER A 655 24.38 15.53 -2.40
CA SER A 655 23.11 16.11 -1.98
C SER A 655 22.27 16.53 -3.17
N ASN A 656 20.96 16.35 -3.06
CA ASN A 656 19.99 16.74 -4.07
C ASN A 656 18.91 17.61 -3.43
N SER A 657 18.48 18.66 -4.12
CA SER A 657 17.35 19.50 -3.69
C SER A 657 16.54 19.95 -4.88
N GLY A 658 15.28 20.30 -4.64
CA GLY A 658 14.41 20.80 -5.68
C GLY A 658 13.05 21.18 -5.13
N GLY A 659 12.19 21.73 -5.99
CA GLY A 659 10.80 21.97 -5.66
C GLY A 659 9.93 21.98 -6.88
N ALA A 660 8.62 21.79 -6.69
CA ALA A 660 7.66 21.82 -7.77
C ALA A 660 6.27 22.20 -7.29
N PHE A 661 5.52 22.81 -8.21
CA PHE A 661 4.09 23.07 -8.07
C PHE A 661 3.27 22.04 -8.86
N ALA A 662 2.24 21.53 -8.21
CA ALA A 662 1.33 20.51 -8.68
C ALA A 662 -0.11 21.07 -8.64
N PRO A 663 -0.66 21.54 -9.77
CA PRO A 663 -2.03 22.03 -9.87
C PRO A 663 -3.06 20.91 -9.84
N ALA A 664 -4.27 21.24 -9.38
CA ALA A 664 -5.43 20.37 -9.53
C ALA A 664 -6.69 21.22 -9.73
N PHE A 665 -7.61 20.73 -10.55
CA PHE A 665 -8.91 21.35 -10.77
C PHE A 665 -9.94 20.32 -11.21
N GLY A 666 -11.20 20.62 -11.00
CA GLY A 666 -12.28 19.75 -11.44
C GLY A 666 -13.64 20.42 -11.39
N ILE A 667 -14.58 19.70 -11.98
CA ILE A 667 -15.98 20.07 -12.10
C ILE A 667 -16.85 18.87 -11.74
N ASN A 668 -17.90 19.12 -10.98
CA ASN A 668 -18.93 18.17 -10.64
C ASN A 668 -20.29 18.74 -11.03
N ILE A 669 -21.11 17.96 -11.72
CA ILE A 669 -22.43 18.36 -12.21
C ILE A 669 -23.45 17.32 -11.78
N GLU A 670 -24.41 17.72 -10.96
CA GLU A 670 -25.59 16.91 -10.64
C GLU A 670 -26.56 16.96 -11.83
N VAL A 671 -26.81 15.79 -12.43
CA VAL A 671 -27.67 15.63 -13.61
C VAL A 671 -29.10 15.27 -13.20
N LEU A 672 -29.23 14.50 -12.12
CA LEU A 672 -30.49 14.10 -11.48
C LEU A 672 -30.26 14.09 -9.95
N PRO A 673 -31.31 14.05 -9.13
CA PRO A 673 -31.16 13.80 -7.69
C PRO A 673 -30.28 12.58 -7.43
N ASP A 674 -29.31 12.74 -6.52
CA ASP A 674 -28.32 11.73 -6.16
C ASP A 674 -27.58 11.10 -7.35
N THR A 675 -27.43 11.83 -8.47
CA THR A 675 -26.73 11.37 -9.67
C THR A 675 -25.88 12.50 -10.25
N PHE A 676 -24.58 12.27 -10.34
CA PHE A 676 -23.65 13.28 -10.85
C PHE A 676 -22.66 12.70 -11.85
N VAL A 677 -22.14 13.62 -12.66
CA VAL A 677 -20.97 13.39 -13.52
C VAL A 677 -19.87 14.36 -13.11
N TYR A 678 -18.63 13.91 -13.18
CA TYR A 678 -17.48 14.71 -12.82
C TYR A 678 -16.34 14.54 -13.81
N ALA A 679 -15.51 15.58 -13.90
CA ALA A 679 -14.23 15.54 -14.56
C ALA A 679 -13.19 16.24 -13.68
N SER A 680 -12.00 15.66 -13.58
CA SER A 680 -10.91 16.24 -12.80
C SER A 680 -9.56 16.05 -13.47
N TYR A 681 -8.68 17.03 -13.26
CA TYR A 681 -7.26 16.95 -13.55
C TYR A 681 -6.51 17.16 -12.23
N THR A 682 -5.68 16.19 -11.87
CA THR A 682 -4.85 16.25 -10.66
C THR A 682 -3.41 15.98 -11.04
N GLN A 683 -2.50 16.81 -10.55
CA GLN A 683 -1.08 16.59 -10.68
C GLN A 683 -0.46 16.29 -9.32
N GLY A 684 0.51 15.38 -9.31
CA GLY A 684 1.33 15.06 -8.15
C GLY A 684 2.80 15.04 -8.52
N PHE A 685 3.64 15.13 -7.50
CA PHE A 685 5.09 15.18 -7.66
C PHE A 685 5.75 14.26 -6.64
N ARG A 686 6.63 13.38 -7.12
CA ARG A 686 7.43 12.52 -6.26
C ARG A 686 8.91 12.82 -6.45
N MET A 687 9.56 13.20 -5.37
CA MET A 687 11.01 13.32 -5.35
C MET A 687 11.71 11.95 -5.30
N PRO A 688 12.94 11.84 -5.83
CA PRO A 688 13.73 10.63 -5.67
C PRO A 688 13.85 10.20 -4.20
N SER A 689 13.71 8.90 -3.92
CA SER A 689 13.87 8.35 -2.58
C SER A 689 15.34 8.24 -2.19
N LEU A 690 15.63 8.07 -0.89
CA LEU A 690 16.99 7.79 -0.41
C LEU A 690 17.56 6.51 -1.01
N PHE A 691 16.69 5.57 -1.41
CA PHE A 691 17.11 4.35 -2.09
C PHE A 691 17.62 4.63 -3.52
N GLU A 692 16.99 5.56 -4.23
CA GLU A 692 17.30 5.90 -5.62
C GLU A 692 18.53 6.82 -5.74
N THR A 693 18.82 7.60 -4.70
CA THR A 693 19.90 8.61 -4.67
C THR A 693 21.10 8.24 -3.80
N GLY A 694 20.98 7.25 -2.91
CA GLY A 694 22.04 6.90 -1.96
C GLY A 694 22.69 5.53 -2.20
N TYR A 695 24.02 5.47 -2.03
CA TYR A 695 24.78 4.22 -2.10
C TYR A 695 24.38 3.23 -1.00
N GLY A 696 24.58 1.94 -1.25
CA GLY A 696 24.35 0.87 -0.29
C GLY A 696 24.85 -0.48 -0.82
N VAL A 697 24.78 -1.53 0.01
CA VAL A 697 25.21 -2.92 -0.27
C VAL A 697 24.49 -3.65 -1.41
N GLN A 698 23.98 -2.96 -2.43
CA GLN A 698 22.98 -3.48 -3.37
C GLN A 698 23.45 -3.23 -4.81
N GLN A 699 23.17 -4.16 -5.73
CA GLN A 699 23.63 -4.15 -7.14
C GLN A 699 23.12 -2.99 -8.00
N THR A 700 22.62 -1.92 -7.40
CA THR A 700 22.07 -0.77 -8.09
C THR A 700 22.88 0.47 -7.75
N THR A 701 23.46 1.09 -8.75
CA THR A 701 24.15 2.37 -8.62
C THR A 701 23.11 3.50 -8.53
N PRO A 702 23.28 4.46 -7.61
CA PRO A 702 22.44 5.65 -7.54
C PRO A 702 22.37 6.42 -8.86
N GLY A 703 21.21 7.00 -9.13
CA GLY A 703 21.03 7.82 -10.33
C GLY A 703 21.69 9.19 -10.16
N LYS A 704 22.55 9.58 -11.11
CA LYS A 704 23.15 10.92 -11.14
C LYS A 704 22.17 11.91 -11.77
N GLY A 705 21.80 12.95 -11.03
CA GLY A 705 20.93 14.03 -11.54
C GLY A 705 19.47 13.62 -11.78
N LEU A 706 18.94 12.67 -11.00
CA LEU A 706 17.55 12.24 -11.11
C LEU A 706 16.60 13.43 -10.95
N LYS A 707 15.75 13.62 -11.96
CA LYS A 707 14.63 14.55 -11.92
C LYS A 707 13.49 13.91 -11.14
N PRO A 708 12.74 14.69 -10.36
CA PRO A 708 11.52 14.20 -9.75
C PRO A 708 10.45 13.77 -10.77
N GLU A 709 9.63 12.80 -10.37
CA GLU A 709 8.52 12.28 -11.17
C GLU A 709 7.33 13.23 -11.10
N ARG A 710 6.65 13.43 -12.23
CA ARG A 710 5.45 14.27 -12.33
C ARG A 710 4.29 13.47 -12.86
N SER A 711 3.34 13.11 -12.01
CA SER A 711 2.15 12.35 -12.37
C SER A 711 0.98 13.28 -12.65
N SER A 712 0.38 13.15 -13.82
CA SER A 712 -0.82 13.84 -14.24
C SER A 712 -1.94 12.83 -14.43
N ASN A 713 -3.06 13.01 -13.75
CA ASN A 713 -4.23 12.14 -13.85
C ASN A 713 -5.44 12.94 -14.34
N TRP A 714 -6.01 12.49 -15.46
CA TRP A 714 -7.35 12.86 -15.88
C TRP A 714 -8.32 11.79 -15.44
N GLU A 715 -9.41 12.18 -14.78
CA GLU A 715 -10.48 11.27 -14.40
C GLU A 715 -11.83 11.84 -14.80
N ILE A 716 -12.64 11.01 -15.44
CA ILE A 716 -14.03 11.31 -15.82
C ILE A 716 -14.88 10.20 -15.26
N GLY A 717 -15.93 10.53 -14.51
CA GLY A 717 -16.79 9.52 -13.92
C GLY A 717 -18.24 9.96 -13.79
N ALA A 718 -19.07 8.97 -13.53
CA ALA A 718 -20.48 9.11 -13.20
C ALA A 718 -20.78 8.27 -11.97
N SER A 719 -21.60 8.79 -11.07
CA SER A 719 -21.97 8.09 -9.86
C SER A 719 -23.42 8.36 -9.51
N THR A 720 -24.07 7.37 -8.92
CA THR A 720 -25.39 7.54 -8.33
C THR A 720 -25.55 6.67 -7.09
N LEU A 721 -26.34 7.16 -6.12
CA LEU A 721 -26.73 6.45 -4.91
C LEU A 721 -28.20 6.72 -4.66
N HIS A 722 -29.06 5.74 -4.91
CA HIS A 722 -30.50 5.82 -4.68
C HIS A 722 -30.92 5.01 -3.45
N LYS A 723 -31.97 5.48 -2.79
CA LYS A 723 -32.70 4.74 -1.75
C LYS A 723 -34.09 4.39 -2.28
N GLY A 724 -34.61 3.21 -1.97
CA GLY A 724 -35.95 2.79 -2.41
C GLY A 724 -36.04 2.43 -3.90
N LEU A 725 -34.99 1.81 -4.48
CA LEU A 725 -34.93 1.45 -5.90
C LEU A 725 -35.85 0.27 -6.25
N LEU A 726 -35.78 -0.85 -5.52
CA LEU A 726 -36.61 -2.04 -5.78
C LEU A 726 -37.62 -2.29 -4.64
N VAL A 727 -37.25 -1.96 -3.41
CA VAL A 727 -38.11 -2.01 -2.21
C VAL A 727 -37.84 -0.77 -1.35
N ASP A 728 -38.84 -0.32 -0.58
CA ASP A 728 -38.83 1.00 0.08
C ASP A 728 -37.57 1.30 0.93
N ASP A 729 -36.98 0.27 1.54
CA ASP A 729 -35.81 0.39 2.44
C ASP A 729 -34.48 -0.05 1.81
N ASP A 730 -34.42 -0.32 0.50
CA ASP A 730 -33.15 -0.68 -0.13
C ASP A 730 -32.26 0.53 -0.47
N THR A 731 -30.98 0.26 -0.64
CA THR A 731 -29.98 1.21 -1.10
C THR A 731 -29.22 0.62 -2.27
N ALA A 732 -29.04 1.40 -3.33
CA ALA A 732 -28.37 0.99 -4.54
C ALA A 732 -27.41 2.08 -5.00
N ALA A 733 -26.15 1.74 -5.19
CA ALA A 733 -25.13 2.67 -5.66
C ALA A 733 -24.33 2.07 -6.82
N ILE A 734 -23.97 2.91 -7.78
CA ILE A 734 -23.09 2.57 -8.89
C ILE A 734 -22.18 3.75 -9.21
N LYS A 735 -20.90 3.45 -9.41
CA LYS A 735 -19.89 4.39 -9.86
C LYS A 735 -19.07 3.80 -10.99
N LEU A 736 -18.97 4.55 -12.08
CA LEU A 736 -18.15 4.23 -13.23
C LEU A 736 -17.14 5.35 -13.44
N ALA A 737 -15.86 5.01 -13.57
CA ALA A 737 -14.79 5.99 -13.80
C ALA A 737 -13.86 5.53 -14.92
N TYR A 738 -13.50 6.47 -15.80
CA TYR A 738 -12.37 6.36 -16.71
C TYR A 738 -11.21 7.18 -16.15
N PHE A 739 -10.03 6.58 -16.06
CA PHE A 739 -8.81 7.25 -15.63
C PHE A 739 -7.74 7.21 -16.72
N ASN A 740 -6.91 8.25 -16.77
CA ASN A 740 -5.72 8.33 -17.61
C ASN A 740 -4.60 9.01 -16.82
N ASN A 741 -3.67 8.19 -16.32
CA ASN A 741 -2.50 8.63 -15.58
C ASN A 741 -1.26 8.60 -16.48
N THR A 742 -0.50 9.68 -16.50
CA THR A 742 0.81 9.76 -17.16
C THR A 742 1.82 10.34 -16.19
N ILE A 743 2.89 9.59 -15.95
CA ILE A 743 4.03 9.99 -15.11
C ILE A 743 5.19 10.35 -16.03
N LYS A 744 5.61 11.62 -16.03
CA LYS A 744 6.85 12.07 -16.69
C LYS A 744 8.05 11.92 -15.76
N ASN A 745 9.23 11.71 -16.36
CA ASN A 745 10.48 11.46 -15.64
C ASN A 745 10.35 10.28 -14.67
N TYR A 746 9.59 9.23 -15.01
CA TYR A 746 9.42 8.08 -14.11
C TYR A 746 10.79 7.48 -13.77
N ILE A 747 11.09 7.27 -12.50
CA ILE A 747 12.38 6.77 -12.03
C ILE A 747 12.29 5.26 -11.97
N THR A 748 13.07 4.60 -12.80
CA THR A 748 13.27 3.15 -12.74
C THR A 748 14.76 2.86 -12.79
N ARG A 749 15.14 1.59 -12.75
CA ARG A 749 16.49 1.16 -13.07
C ARG A 749 16.48 0.36 -14.35
N TYR A 750 17.57 0.42 -15.11
CA TYR A 750 17.74 -0.50 -16.24
C TYR A 750 18.96 -1.39 -16.04
N TYR A 751 18.90 -2.55 -16.68
CA TYR A 751 20.08 -3.38 -16.92
C TYR A 751 20.81 -2.80 -18.13
N ASP A 752 22.00 -2.24 -17.95
CA ASP A 752 22.79 -1.70 -19.06
C ASP A 752 23.64 -2.83 -19.68
N PRO A 753 23.35 -3.26 -20.93
CA PRO A 753 24.09 -4.32 -21.59
C PRO A 753 25.41 -3.86 -22.22
N SER A 754 25.80 -2.59 -22.06
CA SER A 754 27.01 -2.05 -22.70
C SER A 754 28.30 -2.77 -22.26
N PRO A 755 29.26 -3.00 -23.16
CA PRO A 755 30.52 -3.67 -22.85
C PRO A 755 31.27 -3.01 -21.67
N GLY A 756 31.79 -3.81 -20.75
CA GLY A 756 32.57 -3.34 -19.58
C GLY A 756 31.75 -2.94 -18.35
N LEU A 757 30.42 -2.86 -18.46
CA LEU A 757 29.53 -2.61 -17.30
C LEU A 757 29.00 -3.89 -16.66
N TRP A 758 29.23 -5.07 -17.26
CA TRP A 758 28.88 -6.40 -16.72
C TRP A 758 27.44 -6.52 -16.17
N GLY A 759 26.49 -5.74 -16.69
CA GLY A 759 25.10 -5.77 -16.21
C GLY A 759 24.82 -4.98 -14.93
N LEU A 760 25.62 -3.96 -14.62
CA LEU A 760 25.34 -3.00 -13.57
C LEU A 760 23.95 -2.38 -13.77
N MET A 761 23.18 -2.31 -12.68
CA MET A 761 21.86 -1.69 -12.70
C MET A 761 22.00 -0.24 -12.25
N ARG A 762 21.39 0.68 -12.99
CA ARG A 762 21.48 2.11 -12.69
C ARG A 762 20.11 2.75 -12.70
N PHE A 763 19.83 3.57 -11.69
CA PHE A 763 18.63 4.39 -11.68
C PHE A 763 18.71 5.50 -12.73
N SER A 764 17.62 5.68 -13.48
CA SER A 764 17.45 6.71 -14.51
C SER A 764 15.99 7.17 -14.58
N ASN A 765 15.77 8.35 -15.15
CA ASN A 765 14.44 8.80 -15.53
C ASN A 765 14.09 8.26 -16.94
N THR A 766 12.93 7.64 -17.08
CA THR A 766 12.25 7.39 -18.37
C THR A 766 11.42 8.61 -18.76
N ASP A 767 11.20 8.78 -20.08
CA ASP A 767 10.41 9.88 -20.63
C ASP A 767 8.99 9.90 -20.05
N SER A 768 8.31 8.75 -20.07
CA SER A 768 6.98 8.60 -19.47
C SER A 768 6.56 7.16 -19.17
N TYR A 769 5.71 7.01 -18.15
CA TYR A 769 4.89 5.82 -17.89
C TYR A 769 3.41 6.19 -17.89
N THR A 770 2.58 5.51 -18.69
CA THR A 770 1.16 5.81 -18.86
C THR A 770 0.29 4.59 -18.55
N THR A 771 -0.75 4.78 -17.73
CA THR A 771 -1.81 3.81 -17.47
C THR A 771 -3.18 4.44 -17.65
N ARG A 772 -4.08 3.77 -18.37
CA ARG A 772 -5.48 4.18 -18.50
C ARG A 772 -6.42 3.00 -18.47
N GLY A 773 -7.61 3.19 -17.92
CA GLY A 773 -8.56 2.10 -17.71
C GLY A 773 -9.94 2.57 -17.26
N LEU A 774 -10.80 1.59 -17.04
CA LEU A 774 -12.15 1.73 -16.51
C LEU A 774 -12.23 1.07 -15.14
N GLU A 775 -12.93 1.70 -14.21
CA GLU A 775 -13.25 1.15 -12.89
C GLU A 775 -14.77 1.19 -12.68
N LEU A 776 -15.34 0.08 -12.21
CA LEU A 776 -16.73 -0.04 -11.81
C LEU A 776 -16.78 -0.39 -10.32
N GLN A 777 -17.66 0.29 -9.59
CA GLN A 777 -18.02 -0.04 -8.22
C GLN A 777 -19.53 -0.01 -8.10
N THR A 778 -20.10 -1.01 -7.44
CA THR A 778 -21.54 -1.09 -7.18
C THR A 778 -21.75 -1.60 -5.77
N ARG A 779 -22.88 -1.19 -5.19
CA ARG A 779 -23.38 -1.67 -3.91
C ARG A 779 -24.89 -1.79 -3.99
N TYR A 780 -25.43 -2.84 -3.43
CA TYR A 780 -26.86 -3.03 -3.24
C TYR A 780 -27.10 -3.63 -1.86
N ASP A 781 -27.97 -3.04 -1.07
CA ASP A 781 -28.39 -3.58 0.23
C ASP A 781 -29.90 -3.40 0.41
N ALA A 782 -30.63 -4.50 0.55
CA ALA A 782 -32.08 -4.54 0.77
C ALA A 782 -32.44 -5.09 2.17
N GLY A 783 -31.52 -4.96 3.14
CA GLY A 783 -31.66 -5.46 4.50
C GLY A 783 -31.50 -6.97 4.60
N ARG A 784 -32.33 -7.76 3.89
CA ARG A 784 -32.24 -9.24 3.87
C ARG A 784 -31.18 -9.78 2.92
N MET A 785 -30.77 -9.00 1.92
CA MET A 785 -29.72 -9.38 0.98
C MET A 785 -28.84 -8.20 0.64
N PHE A 786 -27.59 -8.47 0.30
CA PHE A 786 -26.67 -7.47 -0.21
C PHE A 786 -25.81 -8.05 -1.34
N ALA A 787 -25.38 -7.18 -2.24
CA ALA A 787 -24.47 -7.51 -3.33
C ALA A 787 -23.54 -6.34 -3.63
N ASP A 788 -22.27 -6.64 -3.84
CA ASP A 788 -21.24 -5.68 -4.22
C ASP A 788 -20.47 -6.25 -5.41
N LEU A 789 -20.47 -5.54 -6.54
CA LEU A 789 -19.64 -5.86 -7.71
C LEU A 789 -18.66 -4.72 -7.94
N SER A 790 -17.37 -5.05 -7.93
CA SER A 790 -16.29 -4.15 -8.32
C SER A 790 -15.46 -4.75 -9.45
N SER A 791 -14.98 -3.91 -10.36
CA SER A 791 -14.07 -4.37 -11.41
C SER A 791 -13.14 -3.27 -11.93
N THR A 792 -12.07 -3.69 -12.57
CA THR A 792 -11.11 -2.81 -13.23
C THR A 792 -10.64 -3.44 -14.54
N TYR A 793 -10.59 -2.62 -15.58
CA TYR A 793 -10.12 -3.02 -16.90
C TYR A 793 -9.11 -2.01 -17.44
N TYR A 794 -7.87 -2.45 -17.68
CA TYR A 794 -6.81 -1.62 -18.24
C TYR A 794 -6.87 -1.63 -19.77
N LEU A 795 -6.91 -0.43 -20.34
CA LEU A 795 -6.94 -0.20 -21.79
C LEU A 795 -5.54 -0.05 -22.38
N LYS A 796 -4.61 0.53 -21.62
CA LYS A 796 -3.22 0.73 -22.03
C LYS A 796 -2.31 0.85 -20.81
N THR A 797 -1.14 0.22 -20.91
CA THR A 797 0.02 0.37 -20.02
C THR A 797 1.23 0.49 -20.91
N GLU A 798 1.96 1.61 -20.86
CA GLU A 798 3.07 1.90 -21.77
C GLU A 798 4.18 2.66 -21.05
N THR A 799 5.43 2.29 -21.30
CA THR A 799 6.63 3.06 -20.91
C THR A 799 7.37 3.51 -22.15
N CYS A 800 7.76 4.77 -22.20
CA CYS A 800 8.59 5.35 -23.25
C CYS A 800 9.96 5.75 -22.68
N ASP A 801 11.02 5.40 -23.40
CA ASP A 801 12.39 5.81 -23.12
C ASP A 801 13.21 5.70 -24.40
N ALA A 802 13.15 6.75 -25.23
CA ALA A 802 13.79 6.71 -26.54
C ALA A 802 15.32 6.59 -26.44
N ALA A 803 15.91 7.18 -25.39
CA ALA A 803 17.35 7.14 -25.17
C ALA A 803 17.81 5.73 -24.81
N PHE A 804 17.15 5.06 -23.87
CA PHE A 804 17.50 3.69 -23.51
C PHE A 804 17.19 2.71 -24.66
N ALA A 805 16.07 2.88 -25.36
CA ALA A 805 15.76 2.08 -26.54
C ALA A 805 16.85 2.20 -27.62
N ALA A 806 17.38 3.40 -27.86
CA ALA A 806 18.50 3.60 -28.78
C ALA A 806 19.78 2.86 -28.33
N THR A 807 20.10 2.86 -27.04
CA THR A 807 21.21 2.06 -26.49
C THR A 807 21.01 0.56 -26.74
N LEU A 808 19.79 0.04 -26.55
CA LEU A 808 19.47 -1.36 -26.82
C LEU A 808 19.60 -1.72 -28.30
N ARG A 809 19.19 -0.82 -29.21
CA ARG A 809 19.39 -1.00 -30.65
C ARG A 809 20.87 -1.03 -31.02
N ALA A 810 21.66 -0.11 -30.46
CA ALA A 810 23.09 0.01 -30.73
C ALA A 810 23.92 -1.15 -30.17
N THR A 811 23.46 -1.79 -29.09
CA THR A 811 24.15 -2.91 -28.42
C THR A 811 23.62 -4.29 -28.83
N SER A 812 22.68 -4.33 -29.78
CA SER A 812 22.09 -5.57 -30.30
C SER A 812 23.15 -6.48 -30.91
N ASN A 813 23.06 -7.78 -30.63
CA ASN A 813 24.01 -8.79 -31.10
C ASN A 813 23.30 -10.15 -31.33
N PRO A 814 23.96 -11.15 -31.94
CA PRO A 814 23.32 -12.43 -32.26
C PRO A 814 22.75 -13.20 -31.06
N TYR A 815 23.26 -12.98 -29.86
CA TYR A 815 22.77 -13.62 -28.63
C TYR A 815 21.63 -12.83 -27.97
N ARG A 816 21.48 -11.55 -28.31
CA ARG A 816 20.44 -10.66 -27.80
C ARG A 816 19.97 -9.72 -28.91
N ASN A 817 18.95 -10.16 -29.65
CA ASN A 817 18.40 -9.41 -30.76
C ASN A 817 17.49 -8.27 -30.27
N THR A 818 18.04 -7.07 -30.14
CA THR A 818 17.35 -5.86 -29.68
C THR A 818 17.35 -4.74 -30.72
N ALA A 819 17.68 -5.04 -31.98
CA ALA A 819 17.75 -4.07 -33.07
C ALA A 819 16.41 -3.40 -33.38
N ASP A 820 15.30 -4.11 -33.12
CA ASP A 820 13.93 -3.65 -33.37
C ASP A 820 13.26 -3.02 -32.12
N THR A 821 14.04 -2.65 -31.10
CA THR A 821 13.49 -2.09 -29.86
C THR A 821 12.75 -0.77 -30.14
N PRO A 822 11.44 -0.67 -29.87
CA PRO A 822 10.69 0.56 -30.06
C PRO A 822 10.97 1.55 -28.92
N ASP A 823 10.82 2.85 -29.20
CA ASP A 823 11.03 3.91 -28.21
C ASP A 823 9.97 3.87 -27.07
N CYS A 824 8.81 3.27 -27.34
CA CYS A 824 7.75 3.00 -26.36
C CYS A 824 7.37 1.52 -26.41
N THR A 825 7.20 0.91 -25.23
CA THR A 825 6.82 -0.50 -25.09
C THR A 825 5.59 -0.65 -24.20
N PRO A 826 4.66 -1.57 -24.50
CA PRO A 826 3.78 -2.10 -23.48
C PRO A 826 4.63 -2.71 -22.36
N GLY A 827 4.46 -2.28 -21.11
CA GLY A 827 5.36 -2.65 -20.02
C GLY A 827 6.57 -1.71 -19.99
N SER A 828 7.78 -2.22 -19.80
CA SER A 828 9.03 -1.44 -19.85
C SER A 828 10.17 -2.28 -20.42
N PHE A 829 11.39 -1.77 -20.31
CA PHE A 829 12.60 -2.41 -20.80
C PHE A 829 13.28 -3.26 -19.72
N MET A 830 14.26 -4.06 -20.13
CA MET A 830 15.02 -4.99 -19.27
C MET A 830 15.55 -4.35 -17.97
N GLY A 831 15.36 -5.05 -16.85
CA GLY A 831 15.80 -4.61 -15.52
C GLY A 831 14.87 -3.62 -14.80
N SER A 832 13.89 -3.05 -15.51
CA SER A 832 12.93 -2.08 -14.99
C SER A 832 11.96 -2.66 -13.95
N TYR A 833 11.71 -1.93 -12.86
CA TYR A 833 10.79 -2.35 -11.80
C TYR A 833 9.35 -2.50 -12.29
N THR A 834 8.93 -1.66 -13.22
CA THR A 834 7.60 -1.70 -13.82
C THR A 834 7.26 -3.05 -14.46
N ASN A 835 8.26 -3.82 -14.93
CA ASN A 835 8.03 -5.16 -15.48
C ASN A 835 7.42 -6.14 -14.47
N THR A 836 7.68 -5.93 -13.16
CA THR A 836 7.13 -6.76 -12.07
C THR A 836 5.93 -6.12 -11.38
N GLN A 837 5.55 -4.90 -11.77
CA GLN A 837 4.46 -4.12 -11.17
C GLN A 837 3.23 -4.03 -12.08
N ASN A 838 3.20 -4.83 -13.16
CA ASN A 838 2.13 -4.89 -14.14
C ASN A 838 0.87 -5.57 -13.55
N PRO A 839 -0.21 -4.82 -13.28
CA PRO A 839 -1.41 -5.37 -12.65
C PRO A 839 -2.18 -6.28 -13.62
N PRO A 840 -3.18 -7.04 -13.16
CA PRO A 840 -4.02 -7.84 -14.05
C PRO A 840 -4.72 -6.94 -15.07
N ARG A 841 -4.78 -7.35 -16.33
CA ARG A 841 -5.52 -6.60 -17.35
C ARG A 841 -6.98 -6.39 -16.98
N PHE A 842 -7.60 -7.41 -16.41
CA PHE A 842 -8.92 -7.39 -15.82
C PHE A 842 -8.89 -7.99 -14.42
N ALA A 843 -9.52 -7.30 -13.47
CA ALA A 843 -9.80 -7.82 -12.14
C ALA A 843 -11.27 -7.55 -11.81
N GLY A 844 -11.95 -8.53 -11.22
CA GLY A 844 -13.35 -8.41 -10.80
C GLY A 844 -13.56 -9.09 -9.45
N ASN A 845 -14.45 -8.52 -8.65
CA ASN A 845 -14.85 -9.06 -7.36
C ASN A 845 -16.37 -8.91 -7.19
N LEU A 846 -17.03 -10.03 -6.91
CA LEU A 846 -18.44 -10.09 -6.60
C LEU A 846 -18.61 -10.64 -5.18
N THR A 847 -19.20 -9.86 -4.29
CA THR A 847 -19.64 -10.31 -2.96
C THR A 847 -21.15 -10.33 -2.93
N THR A 848 -21.75 -11.40 -2.43
CA THR A 848 -23.21 -11.50 -2.24
C THR A 848 -23.50 -12.15 -0.90
N GLY A 849 -24.53 -11.70 -0.19
CA GLY A 849 -24.93 -12.30 1.07
C GLY A 849 -26.41 -12.18 1.38
N LEU A 850 -26.86 -13.05 2.29
CA LEU A 850 -28.22 -13.13 2.82
C LEU A 850 -28.17 -13.00 4.34
N ARG A 851 -29.12 -12.24 4.89
CA ARG A 851 -29.31 -12.02 6.33
C ARG A 851 -30.62 -12.67 6.77
N PHE A 852 -30.54 -13.55 7.78
CA PHE A 852 -31.66 -14.30 8.35
C PHE A 852 -31.86 -13.94 9.83
N PHE A 853 -33.05 -14.22 10.36
CA PHE A 853 -33.38 -14.11 11.78
C PHE A 853 -32.99 -12.75 12.38
N ASP A 854 -33.55 -11.67 11.83
CA ASP A 854 -33.25 -10.28 12.22
C ASP A 854 -31.75 -9.95 12.16
N GLN A 855 -31.09 -10.47 11.11
CA GLN A 855 -29.66 -10.32 10.85
C GLN A 855 -28.76 -10.93 11.93
N SER A 856 -29.27 -11.89 12.71
CA SER A 856 -28.43 -12.68 13.62
C SER A 856 -27.58 -13.71 12.88
N LEU A 857 -28.02 -14.19 11.72
CA LEU A 857 -27.23 -15.04 10.82
C LEU A 857 -27.02 -14.35 9.47
N THR A 858 -25.77 -14.17 9.07
CA THR A 858 -25.41 -13.72 7.72
C THR A 858 -24.59 -14.80 7.03
N LEU A 859 -25.00 -15.18 5.83
CA LEU A 859 -24.28 -16.12 4.96
C LEU A 859 -23.92 -15.41 3.67
N GLY A 860 -22.75 -15.68 3.11
CA GLY A 860 -22.43 -15.12 1.80
C GLY A 860 -21.25 -15.77 1.13
N THR A 861 -20.99 -15.27 -0.07
CA THR A 861 -19.97 -15.75 -1.00
C THR A 861 -19.22 -14.54 -1.56
N ARG A 862 -17.91 -14.70 -1.76
CA ARG A 862 -17.07 -13.80 -2.55
C ARG A 862 -16.44 -14.57 -3.70
N ILE A 863 -16.58 -14.03 -4.90
CA ILE A 863 -15.92 -14.52 -6.10
C ILE A 863 -14.92 -13.45 -6.54
N THR A 864 -13.63 -13.76 -6.49
CA THR A 864 -12.58 -12.88 -7.00
C THR A 864 -11.99 -13.50 -8.26
N TYR A 865 -11.92 -12.72 -9.33
CA TYR A 865 -11.29 -13.11 -10.59
C TYR A 865 -10.19 -12.12 -10.96
N THR A 866 -9.04 -12.65 -11.33
CA THR A 866 -7.95 -11.89 -11.93
C THR A 866 -7.54 -12.56 -13.23
N SER A 867 -7.29 -11.76 -14.26
CA SER A 867 -6.64 -12.22 -15.49
C SER A 867 -5.12 -12.34 -15.30
N GLY A 868 -4.39 -12.71 -16.34
CA GLY A 868 -2.95 -12.46 -16.42
C GLY A 868 -2.59 -10.96 -16.45
N PRO A 869 -1.29 -10.62 -16.42
CA PRO A 869 -0.82 -9.24 -16.40
C PRO A 869 -1.25 -8.45 -17.64
N THR A 870 -1.32 -7.13 -17.51
CA THR A 870 -1.55 -6.19 -18.64
C THR A 870 -0.59 -6.43 -19.79
N VAL A 871 0.64 -6.83 -19.48
CA VAL A 871 1.71 -7.14 -20.42
C VAL A 871 2.47 -8.36 -19.94
N THR A 872 2.73 -9.29 -20.86
CA THR A 872 3.68 -10.39 -20.66
C THR A 872 5.02 -9.94 -21.26
N ALA A 873 6.09 -9.88 -20.46
CA ALA A 873 7.41 -9.41 -20.84
C ALA A 873 8.15 -10.47 -21.68
N ASP A 874 7.63 -10.77 -22.88
CA ASP A 874 8.09 -11.84 -23.77
C ASP A 874 9.09 -11.38 -24.85
N LYS A 875 9.37 -10.07 -24.93
CA LYS A 875 10.27 -9.51 -25.94
C LYS A 875 11.72 -9.46 -25.46
N PRO A 876 12.72 -9.59 -26.38
CA PRO A 876 14.14 -9.58 -26.03
C PRO A 876 14.61 -8.32 -25.28
N TRP A 877 13.96 -7.18 -25.52
CA TRP A 877 14.25 -5.90 -24.86
C TRP A 877 13.61 -5.77 -23.47
N GLN A 878 12.73 -6.69 -23.07
CA GLN A 878 12.07 -6.71 -21.75
C GLN A 878 12.65 -7.79 -20.84
N THR A 879 13.05 -8.91 -21.44
CA THR A 879 13.69 -10.03 -20.74
C THR A 879 15.14 -9.69 -20.38
N GLY A 880 15.56 -10.06 -19.18
CA GLY A 880 16.93 -9.92 -18.69
C GLY A 880 17.19 -10.74 -17.44
N ALA A 881 18.44 -10.79 -16.99
CA ALA A 881 18.85 -11.56 -15.81
C ALA A 881 18.29 -10.99 -14.48
N THR A 882 17.69 -9.81 -14.52
CA THR A 882 17.25 -9.04 -13.35
C THR A 882 15.81 -8.57 -13.56
N THR A 883 15.07 -8.45 -12.46
CA THR A 883 13.65 -8.09 -12.40
C THR A 883 12.78 -8.95 -13.33
N PRO A 884 12.92 -10.30 -13.31
CA PRO A 884 12.09 -11.16 -14.18
C PRO A 884 10.63 -11.05 -13.76
N GLN A 885 9.73 -10.91 -14.74
CA GLN A 885 8.30 -10.94 -14.48
C GLN A 885 7.89 -12.39 -14.17
N LEU A 886 7.39 -12.62 -12.95
CA LEU A 886 6.71 -13.87 -12.65
C LEU A 886 5.30 -13.83 -13.24
N ASN A 887 5.05 -14.73 -14.20
CA ASN A 887 3.77 -14.80 -14.88
C ASN A 887 2.74 -15.49 -13.98
N TYR A 888 2.01 -14.69 -13.21
CA TYR A 888 0.75 -15.13 -12.62
C TYR A 888 -0.28 -15.34 -13.74
N ARG A 889 -1.16 -16.32 -13.53
CA ARG A 889 -2.16 -16.77 -14.49
C ARG A 889 -3.55 -16.33 -14.05
N GLU A 890 -4.51 -16.42 -14.97
CA GLU A 890 -5.91 -16.19 -14.65
C GLU A 890 -6.42 -17.20 -13.61
N VAL A 891 -7.09 -16.68 -12.59
CA VAL A 891 -7.62 -17.46 -11.47
C VAL A 891 -8.96 -16.88 -11.01
N ALA A 892 -9.90 -17.79 -10.75
CA ALA A 892 -11.15 -17.50 -10.06
C ALA A 892 -11.10 -18.19 -8.69
N LEU A 893 -11.29 -17.41 -7.62
CA LEU A 893 -11.36 -17.88 -6.24
C LEU A 893 -12.78 -17.72 -5.74
N VAL A 894 -13.26 -18.74 -5.04
CA VAL A 894 -14.57 -18.73 -4.38
C VAL A 894 -14.31 -18.84 -2.89
N ASP A 895 -14.75 -17.84 -2.13
CA ASP A 895 -14.68 -17.79 -0.68
C ASP A 895 -16.11 -17.80 -0.12
N LEU A 896 -16.34 -18.55 0.95
CA LEU A 896 -17.61 -18.57 1.69
C LEU A 896 -17.44 -17.93 3.05
N PHE A 897 -18.47 -17.30 3.57
CA PHE A 897 -18.50 -16.82 4.94
C PHE A 897 -19.86 -17.00 5.63
N LEU A 898 -19.78 -17.10 6.95
CA LEU A 898 -20.89 -17.14 7.89
C LEU A 898 -20.54 -16.24 9.07
N ASN A 899 -21.45 -15.33 9.42
CA ASN A 899 -21.38 -14.56 10.66
C ASN A 899 -22.65 -14.82 11.46
N TYR A 900 -22.50 -15.24 12.71
CA TYR A 900 -23.61 -15.57 13.60
C TYR A 900 -23.48 -14.80 14.92
N LYS A 901 -24.49 -13.99 15.25
CA LYS A 901 -24.61 -13.29 16.54
C LYS A 901 -25.10 -14.29 17.59
N LEU A 902 -24.17 -14.79 18.42
CA LEU A 902 -24.46 -15.66 19.56
C LEU A 902 -25.26 -14.92 20.64
N LYS A 903 -24.93 -13.64 20.83
CA LYS A 903 -25.63 -12.64 21.65
C LYS A 903 -25.49 -11.28 20.97
N GLU A 904 -26.15 -10.23 21.47
CA GLU A 904 -26.01 -8.87 20.92
C GLU A 904 -24.55 -8.43 20.80
N ASP A 905 -23.72 -8.78 21.80
CA ASP A 905 -22.32 -8.37 21.88
C ASP A 905 -21.31 -9.48 21.57
N ALA A 906 -21.76 -10.65 21.14
CA ALA A 906 -20.88 -11.79 20.86
C ALA A 906 -21.19 -12.40 19.49
N SER A 907 -20.19 -12.47 18.62
CA SER A 907 -20.32 -13.02 17.28
C SER A 907 -19.31 -14.13 17.00
N LEU A 908 -19.77 -15.11 16.23
CA LEU A 908 -19.00 -16.19 15.64
C LEU A 908 -18.88 -15.94 14.14
N ASN A 909 -17.65 -15.91 13.63
CA ASN A 909 -17.35 -15.74 12.21
C ASN A 909 -16.66 -17.00 11.70
N VAL A 910 -17.17 -17.60 10.65
CA VAL A 910 -16.57 -18.74 9.96
C VAL A 910 -16.33 -18.34 8.52
N SER A 911 -15.13 -18.59 8.01
CA SER A 911 -14.84 -18.38 6.58
C SER A 911 -14.08 -19.55 5.99
N LEU A 912 -14.38 -19.86 4.74
CA LEU A 912 -13.70 -20.87 3.94
C LEU A 912 -13.17 -20.20 2.68
N GLN A 913 -11.89 -19.87 2.69
CA GLN A 913 -11.20 -19.21 1.58
C GLN A 913 -10.67 -20.24 0.58
N ASN A 914 -10.63 -19.88 -0.71
CA ASN A 914 -10.16 -20.75 -1.79
C ASN A 914 -10.86 -22.12 -1.76
N LEU A 915 -12.21 -22.12 -1.77
CA LEU A 915 -13.07 -23.32 -1.68
C LEU A 915 -12.67 -24.41 -2.68
N THR A 916 -12.28 -24.01 -3.88
CA THR A 916 -11.90 -24.91 -4.99
C THR A 916 -10.46 -25.40 -4.91
N ASP A 917 -9.70 -24.95 -3.91
CA ASP A 917 -8.34 -25.38 -3.57
C ASP A 917 -7.33 -25.18 -4.70
N ARG A 918 -7.41 -24.01 -5.34
CA ARG A 918 -6.56 -23.62 -6.48
C ARG A 918 -5.12 -23.42 -6.01
N TYR A 919 -4.18 -24.00 -6.73
CA TYR A 919 -2.77 -23.60 -6.72
C TYR A 919 -2.60 -22.39 -7.63
N TYR A 920 -2.12 -21.27 -7.10
CA TYR A 920 -1.97 -20.04 -7.87
C TYR A 920 -0.89 -19.11 -7.29
N LEU A 921 -0.41 -18.16 -8.12
CA LEU A 921 0.38 -17.01 -7.68
C LEU A 921 -0.52 -15.77 -7.58
N ASP A 922 -0.38 -15.01 -6.50
CA ASP A 922 -1.06 -13.71 -6.40
C ASP A 922 -0.56 -12.75 -7.50
N PRO A 923 -1.40 -11.80 -7.96
CA PRO A 923 -0.94 -10.74 -8.84
C PRO A 923 0.27 -10.02 -8.25
N LEU A 924 1.24 -9.67 -9.10
CA LEU A 924 2.45 -8.94 -8.70
C LEU A 924 3.37 -9.74 -7.74
N ALA A 925 3.26 -11.07 -7.71
CA ALA A 925 4.23 -11.91 -7.03
C ALA A 925 5.65 -11.68 -7.58
N GLN A 926 6.64 -11.60 -6.70
CA GLN A 926 8.06 -11.47 -7.06
C GLN A 926 8.89 -12.68 -6.62
N SER A 927 8.30 -13.57 -5.84
CA SER A 927 8.86 -14.85 -5.39
C SER A 927 8.04 -16.03 -5.94
N PHE A 928 8.67 -17.20 -6.10
CA PHE A 928 7.98 -18.46 -6.40
C PHE A 928 7.23 -19.00 -5.17
N MET A 929 6.51 -18.17 -4.42
CA MET A 929 5.70 -18.59 -3.28
C MET A 929 4.22 -18.66 -3.71
N PRO A 930 3.66 -19.86 -3.94
CA PRO A 930 2.25 -19.99 -4.31
C PRO A 930 1.37 -19.52 -3.15
N ALA A 931 0.22 -18.91 -3.44
CA ALA A 931 -0.71 -18.44 -2.44
C ALA A 931 -1.35 -19.60 -1.64
N PRO A 932 -1.91 -19.33 -0.44
CA PRO A 932 -2.53 -20.34 0.39
C PRO A 932 -3.62 -21.14 -0.32
N GLY A 933 -3.60 -22.46 -0.10
CA GLY A 933 -4.68 -23.38 -0.47
C GLY A 933 -5.95 -23.12 0.33
N ARG A 934 -6.93 -24.02 0.19
CA ARG A 934 -8.24 -23.90 0.85
C ARG A 934 -8.08 -23.71 2.36
N THR A 935 -8.57 -22.62 2.95
CA THR A 935 -8.33 -22.32 4.38
C THR A 935 -9.65 -22.13 5.10
N LEU A 936 -9.91 -22.95 6.13
CA LEU A 936 -11.03 -22.82 7.05
C LEU A 936 -10.58 -22.02 8.26
N ARG A 937 -11.28 -20.94 8.56
CA ARG A 937 -11.07 -20.08 9.73
C ARG A 937 -12.34 -20.04 10.58
N VAL A 938 -12.17 -20.06 11.89
CA VAL A 938 -13.22 -19.82 12.87
C VAL A 938 -12.73 -18.73 13.82
N GLY A 939 -13.56 -17.71 14.02
CA GLY A 939 -13.26 -16.55 14.83
C GLY A 939 -14.40 -16.21 15.76
N MET A 940 -14.10 -15.77 16.97
CA MET A 940 -15.07 -15.27 17.92
C MET A 940 -14.67 -13.87 18.38
N GLN A 941 -15.65 -12.99 18.50
CA GLN A 941 -15.48 -11.67 19.09
C GLN A 941 -16.56 -11.45 20.14
N ALA A 942 -16.19 -10.89 21.29
CA ALA A 942 -17.11 -10.51 22.34
C ALA A 942 -16.79 -9.10 22.85
N LYS A 943 -17.82 -8.31 23.12
CA LYS A 943 -17.74 -7.04 23.83
C LYS A 943 -18.40 -7.18 25.20
N PHE A 944 -17.78 -6.62 26.23
CA PHE A 944 -18.27 -6.63 27.62
C PHE A 944 -18.63 -5.23 28.04
#